data_AF-A0A671VDD6-F1
#
_entry.id   AF-A0A671VDD6-F1
#
_cell.length_a   1.000
_cell.length_b   1.000
_cell.length_c   1.000
_cell.angle_alpha   90.00
_cell.angle_beta   90.00
_cell.angle_gamma   90.00
#
_symmetry.space_group_name_H-M   'P 1'
#
loop_
_entity.id
_entity.type
_entity.pdbx_description
1 polymer ?
#
loop_
_entity_poly.entity_id
_entity_poly.type
_entity_poly.pdbx_seq_one_letter_code
_entity_poly.pdbx_strand_id
1 'polypeptide(L)'
;CFRCFTSLACVWLAVQTVWSFHSERGCAIIRPPRDGGIRYRGLTQEQIRSVQVLPVDYEIEYICRGNRVITGPKVRKCLPNGTWTDLSQHSRCCEFNPRRDCSSVRHKESKKKLYIGALFPMSGGWPGGQACLPAAQMALNLVNKRSDILPDYELELIHYDSMVSTFNQLLSFVLYRLFWKFYIIIQDFHHGSSSNMVAFVSLSQLSYGSSSPALSNRQRFPTFFRTHPSATLHNPTRVQLFQKWKWTKIATIQQTTEVFTSTLDDLEERVKEAGIEISVRQSFLTDPAVAVKNLKRQDARIIVGLFYETEARKVFCEVYKEKLYGKKYVWFLIGWYADNWFKIKDPSINCTVEQMTEAVEGHVTTEIVMLNPETVRGASNLTSQEFLAQLMSKLGGKNPEETGGFQEAPLAYDAVWALALALNKTVGPLKTKGHRLEDFNYNNRDITSEIYRAMNTSSFEGVSGHVVFDAQGSRMAWTLIEQLQGGSYKKIGYYDSTKGNLSWYGNDKWIGPGPPADQTVVIEEFRYLSQKLFVSVSVFAGLGVLLGIVCLTFNIYNSNVRYIQNSQPYLNNMTAVGCMMALAAVFPLGIDGLHVHRRQFPVICQFRLWLLGLGFSLAYGSMFTKIWWVHTVFTKKDEKKDKRKVNQHLEPWKLYATVGVLLSIDILSLMIWQIVDPLHITVEKFTREAPKGDLDVLIQPLLEHCSSEKMNTWLGVVYGYKGLLLLLGIFLAYETKSISTEKINDHRAVGMAIYNVAVLCMITAPVTMILSSQQDASFAFASLAIVFSVYITLVVLFVPKMRRLITRGEWQSDAQETMKTGSSTNNNDEEKSRQLERENKELQKIIQEVSCEKPNRHMSTYSNVPNVPAAFNLISQTCSVDGVLGAVC
;
A
#
# COMPACT_ATOMS: atom_id res chain seq x y z
N CYS A 1 24.03 -67.89 30.74
CA CYS A 1 24.07 -67.83 29.25
C CYS A 1 24.69 -66.50 28.84
N PHE A 2 26.02 -66.44 28.75
CA PHE A 2 26.76 -66.35 27.47
C PHE A 2 26.38 -65.05 26.71
N ARG A 3 27.14 -63.93 26.67
CA ARG A 3 28.61 -63.72 26.67
C ARG A 3 29.39 -64.81 25.96
N CYS A 4 29.02 -65.04 24.70
CA CYS A 4 29.87 -65.59 23.65
C CYS A 4 28.94 -65.81 22.45
N PHE A 5 28.84 -64.85 21.52
CA PHE A 5 28.57 -65.12 20.11
C PHE A 5 28.59 -63.79 19.36
N THR A 6 29.66 -63.64 18.56
CA THR A 6 29.97 -62.63 17.53
C THR A 6 31.35 -61.97 17.69
N SER A 7 32.34 -62.78 18.09
CA SER A 7 33.77 -62.58 17.80
C SER A 7 34.28 -63.72 16.90
N LEU A 8 33.55 -63.97 15.80
CA LEU A 8 33.74 -65.17 14.97
C LEU A 8 33.53 -64.90 13.46
N ALA A 9 34.02 -63.75 12.97
CA ALA A 9 34.03 -63.44 11.54
C ALA A 9 35.27 -62.64 11.06
N CYS A 10 36.38 -62.62 11.82
CA CYS A 10 37.61 -61.91 11.39
C CYS A 10 38.92 -62.60 11.80
N VAL A 11 38.90 -63.91 12.09
CA VAL A 11 40.12 -64.71 12.36
C VAL A 11 40.16 -65.95 11.45
N TRP A 12 39.65 -65.80 10.22
CA TRP A 12 39.72 -66.84 9.20
C TRP A 12 40.25 -66.27 7.89
N LEU A 13 41.46 -65.70 7.96
CA LEU A 13 42.31 -65.39 6.80
C LEU A 13 43.77 -65.11 7.22
N ALA A 14 44.25 -65.79 8.26
CA ALA A 14 45.66 -65.79 8.62
C ALA A 14 46.06 -67.20 9.06
N VAL A 15 46.86 -67.85 8.21
CA VAL A 15 47.60 -69.13 8.34
C VAL A 15 47.20 -70.12 7.24
N GLN A 16 47.79 -69.92 6.06
CA GLN A 16 48.33 -71.00 5.22
C GLN A 16 49.08 -70.40 4.02
N THR A 17 50.38 -70.14 4.20
CA THR A 17 51.44 -70.41 3.21
C THR A 17 52.78 -70.03 3.83
N VAL A 18 53.26 -70.89 4.74
CA VAL A 18 54.69 -71.15 4.84
C VAL A 18 54.95 -72.18 3.75
N TRP A 19 55.75 -71.82 2.75
CA TRP A 19 56.80 -72.60 2.11
C TRP A 19 57.34 -71.76 0.94
N SER A 20 58.65 -71.89 0.72
CA SER A 20 59.41 -71.40 -0.43
C SER A 20 60.12 -70.02 -0.32
N PHE A 21 61.45 -70.15 -0.28
CA PHE A 21 62.52 -69.24 -0.69
C PHE A 21 63.09 -68.22 0.32
N HIS A 22 64.13 -68.67 1.03
CA HIS A 22 65.30 -67.84 1.32
C HIS A 22 65.79 -67.20 0.02
N SER A 23 65.65 -65.88 -0.08
CA SER A 23 66.38 -65.04 -1.03
C SER A 23 67.26 -64.10 -0.22
N GLU A 24 68.56 -64.17 -0.49
CA GLU A 24 69.62 -63.36 0.11
C GLU A 24 69.28 -61.87 -0.01
N ARG A 25 68.86 -61.23 1.10
CA ARG A 25 68.64 -59.78 1.12
C ARG A 25 69.99 -59.10 1.22
N GLY A 26 70.42 -58.46 0.14
CA GLY A 26 71.61 -57.65 0.06
C GLY A 26 71.53 -56.65 -1.10
N CYS A 27 72.49 -55.74 -1.20
CA CYS A 27 72.51 -54.71 -2.23
C CYS A 27 73.38 -55.13 -3.42
N ALA A 28 72.93 -54.86 -4.63
CA ALA A 28 73.72 -55.12 -5.83
C ALA A 28 75.01 -54.29 -5.87
N ILE A 29 76.07 -54.88 -6.44
CA ILE A 29 77.38 -54.22 -6.56
C ILE A 29 77.32 -52.99 -7.49
N ILE A 30 77.95 -51.88 -7.09
CA ILE A 30 77.97 -50.65 -7.89
C ILE A 30 79.20 -50.63 -8.81
N ARG A 31 78.99 -50.37 -10.10
CA ARG A 31 80.12 -50.21 -11.03
C ARG A 31 80.84 -48.88 -10.75
N PRO A 32 82.19 -48.86 -10.70
CA PRO A 32 82.93 -47.64 -10.45
C PRO A 32 82.72 -46.62 -11.60
N PRO A 33 82.61 -45.31 -11.29
CA PRO A 33 82.51 -44.26 -12.31
C PRO A 33 83.81 -44.14 -13.13
N ARG A 34 83.72 -43.67 -14.39
CA ARG A 34 84.88 -43.55 -15.31
C ARG A 34 86.06 -42.75 -14.74
N ASP A 35 85.78 -41.73 -13.92
CA ASP A 35 86.76 -40.79 -13.36
C ASP A 35 87.16 -41.09 -11.90
N GLY A 36 86.75 -42.24 -11.36
CA GLY A 36 87.00 -42.65 -9.97
C GLY A 36 86.99 -44.16 -9.76
N GLY A 37 87.00 -44.59 -8.51
CA GLY A 37 86.91 -45.98 -8.06
C GLY A 37 86.00 -46.10 -6.86
N ILE A 38 85.58 -47.33 -6.56
CA ILE A 38 84.84 -47.66 -5.33
C ILE A 38 85.70 -48.67 -4.57
N ARG A 39 85.97 -48.37 -3.30
CA ARG A 39 86.62 -49.28 -2.38
C ARG A 39 85.55 -50.07 -1.63
N TYR A 40 85.56 -51.38 -1.85
CA TYR A 40 84.79 -52.35 -1.09
C TYR A 40 85.63 -52.78 0.12
N ARG A 41 85.14 -52.51 1.33
CA ARG A 41 85.91 -52.79 2.56
C ARG A 41 85.97 -54.30 2.83
N GLY A 42 87.17 -54.88 2.75
CA GLY A 42 87.39 -56.28 3.08
C GLY A 42 87.19 -57.30 1.94
N LEU A 43 87.04 -56.84 0.69
CA LEU A 43 87.00 -57.70 -0.51
C LEU A 43 88.24 -57.47 -1.38
N THR A 44 88.83 -58.55 -1.92
CA THR A 44 89.92 -58.45 -2.90
C THR A 44 89.38 -58.15 -4.31
N GLN A 45 90.25 -57.67 -5.20
CA GLN A 45 89.90 -57.33 -6.59
C GLN A 45 89.28 -58.51 -7.36
N GLU A 46 89.69 -59.74 -7.03
CA GLU A 46 89.17 -60.98 -7.62
C GLU A 46 87.79 -61.35 -7.07
N GLN A 47 87.57 -61.18 -5.76
CA GLN A 47 86.28 -61.42 -5.10
C GLN A 47 85.21 -60.41 -5.55
N ILE A 48 85.59 -59.17 -5.83
CA ILE A 48 84.69 -58.13 -6.39
C ILE A 48 84.12 -58.54 -7.75
N ARG A 49 84.84 -59.36 -8.53
CA ARG A 49 84.37 -59.82 -9.85
C ARG A 49 83.39 -60.99 -9.77
N SER A 50 83.39 -61.75 -8.67
CA SER A 50 82.51 -62.91 -8.46
C SER A 50 81.28 -62.62 -7.60
N VAL A 51 81.28 -61.52 -6.82
CA VAL A 51 80.18 -61.16 -5.93
C VAL A 51 79.18 -60.23 -6.63
N GLN A 52 77.91 -60.64 -6.71
CA GLN A 52 76.83 -59.82 -7.28
C GLN A 52 76.02 -59.06 -6.22
N VAL A 53 75.98 -59.55 -4.98
CA VAL A 53 75.15 -59.04 -3.89
C VAL A 53 75.99 -58.89 -2.61
N LEU A 54 75.89 -57.75 -1.94
CA LEU A 54 76.58 -57.43 -0.69
C LEU A 54 75.60 -57.45 0.50
N PRO A 55 76.02 -57.90 1.69
CA PRO A 55 75.12 -58.03 2.84
C PRO A 55 74.56 -56.67 3.32
N VAL A 56 73.43 -56.73 4.02
CA VAL A 56 72.86 -55.57 4.72
C VAL A 56 73.90 -54.98 5.68
N ASP A 57 73.92 -53.66 5.80
CA ASP A 57 74.89 -52.86 6.55
C ASP A 57 76.32 -52.79 5.98
N TYR A 58 76.60 -53.39 4.82
CA TYR A 58 77.89 -53.27 4.16
C TYR A 58 78.17 -51.84 3.68
N GLU A 59 79.41 -51.36 3.85
CA GLU A 59 79.84 -50.01 3.49
C GLU A 59 80.79 -49.98 2.28
N ILE A 60 80.53 -49.05 1.37
CA ILE A 60 81.40 -48.77 0.21
C ILE A 60 81.88 -47.31 0.25
N GLU A 61 83.12 -47.07 -0.16
CA GLU A 61 83.73 -45.73 -0.20
C GLU A 61 84.11 -45.34 -1.62
N TYR A 62 83.65 -44.17 -2.10
CA TYR A 62 84.08 -43.63 -3.38
C TYR A 62 85.48 -42.99 -3.27
N ILE A 63 86.31 -43.15 -4.30
CA ILE A 63 87.67 -42.62 -4.38
C ILE A 63 87.88 -41.97 -5.76
N CYS A 64 88.49 -40.78 -5.82
CA CYS A 64 88.85 -40.13 -7.09
C CYS A 64 90.31 -40.40 -7.47
N ARG A 65 90.61 -40.45 -8.78
CA ARG A 65 91.99 -40.55 -9.30
C ARG A 65 92.58 -39.16 -9.53
N GLY A 66 93.83 -38.95 -9.11
CA GLY A 66 94.59 -37.71 -9.31
C GLY A 66 94.17 -36.54 -8.39
N ASN A 67 94.40 -35.30 -8.82
CA ASN A 67 94.09 -34.06 -8.08
C ASN A 67 92.58 -33.70 -8.09
N ARG A 68 91.70 -34.69 -7.98
CA ARG A 68 90.24 -34.52 -8.05
C ARG A 68 89.61 -34.78 -6.68
N VAL A 69 88.63 -33.96 -6.30
CA VAL A 69 87.89 -34.06 -5.02
C VAL A 69 86.49 -34.64 -5.27
N ILE A 70 85.99 -35.45 -4.32
CA ILE A 70 84.64 -36.03 -4.39
C ILE A 70 83.61 -34.96 -4.03
N THR A 71 82.61 -34.77 -4.88
CA THR A 71 81.40 -34.00 -4.60
C THR A 71 80.22 -34.97 -4.46
N GLY A 72 79.59 -35.03 -3.28
CA GLY A 72 78.52 -35.98 -2.92
C GLY A 72 78.89 -36.91 -1.75
N PRO A 73 78.01 -37.85 -1.37
CA PRO A 73 78.26 -38.76 -0.24
C PRO A 73 79.46 -39.67 -0.51
N LYS A 74 80.47 -39.59 0.35
CA LYS A 74 81.74 -40.34 0.21
C LYS A 74 81.58 -41.83 0.53
N VAL A 75 80.70 -42.16 1.48
CA VAL A 75 80.44 -43.53 1.94
C VAL A 75 78.95 -43.83 1.76
N ARG A 76 78.62 -45.05 1.32
CA ARG A 76 77.23 -45.54 1.26
C ARG A 76 77.09 -46.86 1.99
N LYS A 77 75.94 -47.06 2.64
CA LYS A 77 75.61 -48.26 3.41
C LYS A 77 74.46 -49.03 2.74
N CYS A 78 74.52 -50.35 2.75
CA CYS A 78 73.44 -51.20 2.24
C CYS A 78 72.29 -51.29 3.26
N LEU A 79 71.06 -50.96 2.84
CA LEU A 79 69.87 -51.00 3.69
C LEU A 79 69.15 -52.35 3.62
N PRO A 80 68.33 -52.71 4.63
CA PRO A 80 67.57 -53.97 4.65
C PRO A 80 66.58 -54.17 3.49
N ASN A 81 66.26 -53.09 2.77
CA ASN A 81 65.38 -53.09 1.60
C ASN A 81 66.12 -53.37 0.27
N GLY A 82 67.43 -53.69 0.31
CA GLY A 82 68.25 -53.98 -0.87
C GLY A 82 68.76 -52.74 -1.62
N THR A 83 68.59 -51.54 -1.05
CA THR A 83 69.04 -50.27 -1.65
C THR A 83 70.19 -49.63 -0.87
N TRP A 84 70.98 -48.77 -1.52
CA TRP A 84 72.05 -48.00 -0.88
C TRP A 84 71.54 -46.69 -0.28
N THR A 85 72.17 -46.20 0.80
CA THR A 85 71.89 -44.85 1.33
C THR A 85 72.19 -43.75 0.28
N ASP A 86 71.43 -42.64 0.35
CA ASP A 86 71.61 -41.44 -0.49
C ASP A 86 71.55 -41.69 -2.01
N LEU A 87 70.65 -42.57 -2.44
CA LEU A 87 70.48 -42.96 -3.85
C LEU A 87 70.15 -41.77 -4.79
N SER A 88 69.54 -40.70 -4.26
CA SER A 88 69.21 -39.47 -4.99
C SER A 88 70.41 -38.54 -5.24
N GLN A 89 71.51 -38.67 -4.48
CA GLN A 89 72.70 -37.82 -4.60
C GLN A 89 73.85 -38.56 -5.29
N HIS A 90 74.24 -38.14 -6.49
CA HIS A 90 75.32 -38.80 -7.24
C HIS A 90 76.71 -38.30 -6.80
N SER A 91 77.59 -39.21 -6.37
CA SER A 91 78.99 -38.90 -6.07
C SER A 91 79.81 -38.75 -7.36
N ARG A 92 80.45 -37.59 -7.56
CA ARG A 92 81.27 -37.27 -8.74
C ARG A 92 82.67 -36.80 -8.34
N CYS A 93 83.64 -36.96 -9.25
CA CYS A 93 85.01 -36.48 -9.07
C CYS A 93 85.22 -35.19 -9.86
N CYS A 94 85.49 -34.08 -9.16
CA CYS A 94 85.71 -32.76 -9.77
C CYS A 94 87.18 -32.34 -9.64
N GLU A 95 87.71 -31.63 -10.64
CA GLU A 95 89.10 -31.16 -10.69
C GLU A 95 89.31 -29.94 -9.77
N PHE A 96 90.33 -29.98 -8.92
CA PHE A 96 90.61 -28.91 -7.97
C PHE A 96 91.23 -27.70 -8.69
N ASN A 97 90.50 -26.57 -8.76
CA ASN A 97 90.98 -25.32 -9.37
C ASN A 97 90.98 -24.19 -8.31
N PRO A 98 92.13 -23.58 -7.94
CA PRO A 98 92.24 -22.63 -6.81
C PRO A 98 91.57 -21.26 -7.02
N ARG A 99 90.89 -21.01 -8.14
CA ARG A 99 90.29 -19.69 -8.49
C ARG A 99 88.77 -19.70 -8.69
N ARG A 100 88.09 -20.78 -8.32
CA ARG A 100 86.62 -20.80 -8.22
C ARG A 100 86.24 -21.37 -6.87
N ASP A 101 85.74 -20.50 -6.01
CA ASP A 101 85.03 -20.91 -4.81
C ASP A 101 83.89 -21.84 -5.24
N CYS A 102 83.95 -23.10 -4.84
CA CYS A 102 82.90 -24.10 -5.08
C CYS A 102 81.73 -23.91 -4.11
N SER A 103 81.32 -22.66 -3.90
CA SER A 103 80.13 -22.25 -3.15
C SER A 103 78.98 -21.81 -4.08
N SER A 104 79.06 -22.09 -5.38
CA SER A 104 77.93 -21.89 -6.31
C SER A 104 77.34 -23.20 -6.86
N VAL A 105 77.25 -24.24 -6.04
CA VAL A 105 75.99 -25.00 -6.09
C VAL A 105 75.02 -24.11 -5.33
N ARG A 106 74.10 -23.44 -6.04
CA ARG A 106 72.86 -23.03 -5.37
C ARG A 106 72.29 -24.33 -4.81
N HIS A 107 72.54 -24.61 -3.53
CA HIS A 107 71.54 -25.29 -2.74
C HIS A 107 70.26 -24.54 -3.07
N LYS A 108 69.34 -25.21 -3.76
CA LYS A 108 67.94 -24.80 -3.72
C LYS A 108 67.63 -24.93 -2.24
N GLU A 109 67.85 -23.87 -1.46
CA GLU A 109 67.35 -23.83 -0.08
C GLU A 109 65.91 -24.25 -0.20
N SER A 110 65.55 -25.35 0.46
CA SER A 110 64.17 -25.81 0.48
C SER A 110 63.34 -24.65 0.99
N LYS A 111 62.38 -24.18 0.19
CA LYS A 111 61.47 -23.10 0.59
C LYS A 111 60.94 -23.39 1.99
N LYS A 112 60.94 -22.39 2.86
CA LYS A 112 60.46 -22.56 4.23
C LYS A 112 58.94 -22.66 4.22
N LYS A 113 58.40 -23.66 4.91
CA LYS A 113 56.96 -23.92 4.94
C LYS A 113 56.24 -22.94 5.88
N LEU A 114 55.19 -22.30 5.38
CA LEU A 114 54.27 -21.47 6.15
C LEU A 114 52.91 -22.18 6.18
N TYR A 115 52.39 -22.45 7.37
CA TYR A 115 51.14 -23.18 7.54
C TYR A 115 49.95 -22.22 7.65
N ILE A 116 48.90 -22.53 6.89
CA ILE A 116 47.60 -21.87 6.91
C ILE A 116 46.57 -22.87 7.45
N GLY A 117 45.87 -22.51 8.51
CA GLY A 117 44.79 -23.34 9.05
C GLY A 117 43.49 -23.03 8.31
N ALA A 118 42.73 -24.05 7.89
CA ALA A 118 41.47 -23.84 7.19
C ALA A 118 40.32 -24.74 7.64
N LEU A 119 39.11 -24.19 7.68
CA LEU A 119 37.91 -24.93 8.08
C LEU A 119 36.90 -24.88 6.94
N PHE A 120 36.71 -26.03 6.29
CA PHE A 120 35.78 -26.19 5.18
C PHE A 120 34.61 -27.08 5.62
N PRO A 121 33.36 -26.59 5.62
CA PRO A 121 32.20 -27.42 5.96
C PRO A 121 31.86 -28.37 4.80
N MET A 122 32.14 -29.66 4.95
CA MET A 122 31.81 -30.66 3.91
C MET A 122 30.36 -31.14 4.00
N SER A 123 29.73 -30.93 5.14
CA SER A 123 28.36 -31.33 5.48
C SER A 123 27.72 -30.33 6.48
N GLY A 124 26.43 -30.44 6.73
CA GLY A 124 25.68 -29.55 7.66
C GLY A 124 24.72 -28.60 6.94
N GLY A 125 24.36 -27.49 7.60
CA GLY A 125 23.38 -26.51 7.08
C GLY A 125 23.80 -25.81 5.78
N TRP A 126 25.10 -25.76 5.48
CA TRP A 126 25.66 -25.32 4.19
C TRP A 126 26.94 -26.12 3.89
N PRO A 127 26.90 -27.07 2.95
CA PRO A 127 28.04 -27.93 2.62
C PRO A 127 29.00 -27.27 1.61
N GLY A 128 29.35 -25.99 1.80
CA GLY A 128 30.10 -25.23 0.80
C GLY A 128 31.59 -25.59 0.65
N GLY A 129 32.13 -26.39 1.56
CA GLY A 129 33.49 -26.92 1.49
C GLY A 129 33.73 -27.82 0.28
N GLN A 130 32.68 -28.38 -0.33
CA GLN A 130 32.78 -29.30 -1.47
C GLN A 130 33.43 -28.64 -2.69
N ALA A 131 33.06 -27.40 -3.02
CA ALA A 131 33.69 -26.63 -4.10
C ALA A 131 34.80 -25.68 -3.61
N CYS A 132 34.66 -25.13 -2.40
CA CYS A 132 35.63 -24.15 -1.87
C CYS A 132 37.01 -24.76 -1.57
N LEU A 133 37.09 -26.01 -1.08
CA LEU A 133 38.39 -26.66 -0.81
C LEU A 133 39.20 -26.88 -2.10
N PRO A 134 38.65 -27.51 -3.17
CA PRO A 134 39.35 -27.64 -4.45
C PRO A 134 39.79 -26.30 -5.04
N ALA A 135 38.96 -25.25 -4.90
CA ALA A 135 39.30 -23.90 -5.35
C ALA A 135 40.47 -23.30 -4.57
N ALA A 136 40.47 -23.39 -3.23
CA ALA A 136 41.58 -22.93 -2.40
C ALA A 136 42.88 -23.70 -2.72
N GLN A 137 42.81 -25.02 -2.94
CA GLN A 137 43.96 -25.83 -3.36
C GLN A 137 44.47 -25.46 -4.75
N MET A 138 43.59 -25.08 -5.69
CA MET A 138 44.01 -24.55 -6.99
C MET A 138 44.82 -23.26 -6.83
N ALA A 139 44.32 -22.32 -6.03
CA ALA A 139 45.03 -21.07 -5.75
C ALA A 139 46.40 -21.34 -5.11
N LEU A 140 46.46 -22.22 -4.10
CA LEU A 140 47.70 -22.58 -3.40
C LEU A 140 48.77 -23.11 -4.37
N ASN A 141 48.38 -24.03 -5.26
CA ASN A 141 49.29 -24.61 -6.26
C ASN A 141 49.84 -23.54 -7.22
N LEU A 142 49.00 -22.59 -7.66
CA LEU A 142 49.42 -21.53 -8.57
C LEU A 142 50.33 -20.50 -7.89
N VAL A 143 50.02 -20.14 -6.64
CA VAL A 143 50.85 -19.23 -5.84
C VAL A 143 52.23 -19.83 -5.58
N ASN A 144 52.31 -21.10 -5.15
CA ASN A 144 53.59 -21.75 -4.84
C ASN A 144 54.48 -21.96 -6.08
N LYS A 145 53.87 -22.13 -7.26
CA LYS A 145 54.58 -22.27 -8.54
C LYS A 145 55.22 -20.96 -9.01
N ARG A 146 54.70 -19.81 -8.58
CA ARG A 146 55.20 -18.48 -8.93
C ARG A 146 56.38 -18.08 -8.03
N SER A 147 57.51 -17.74 -8.65
CA SER A 147 58.72 -17.30 -7.93
C SER A 147 58.70 -15.82 -7.55
N ASP A 148 57.76 -15.03 -8.08
CA ASP A 148 57.68 -13.58 -7.89
C ASP A 148 56.86 -13.15 -6.66
N ILE A 149 56.08 -14.06 -6.05
CA ILE A 149 55.23 -13.75 -4.90
C ILE A 149 55.94 -14.10 -3.58
N LEU A 150 56.29 -15.37 -3.40
CA LEU A 150 57.01 -15.87 -2.21
C LEU A 150 58.19 -16.75 -2.67
N PRO A 151 59.35 -16.15 -2.98
CA PRO A 151 60.52 -16.90 -3.46
C PRO A 151 61.10 -17.81 -2.37
N ASP A 152 61.13 -17.34 -1.12
CA ASP A 152 61.79 -18.01 0.01
C ASP A 152 60.84 -18.91 0.82
N TYR A 153 59.53 -18.82 0.58
CA TYR A 153 58.48 -19.48 1.35
C TYR A 153 57.55 -20.33 0.48
N GLU A 154 56.99 -21.39 1.05
CA GLU A 154 55.97 -22.25 0.46
C GLU A 154 54.75 -22.31 1.38
N LEU A 155 53.56 -22.03 0.86
CA LEU A 155 52.32 -22.06 1.63
C LEU A 155 51.75 -23.49 1.66
N GLU A 156 51.42 -23.99 2.86
CA GLU A 156 50.80 -25.30 3.06
C GLU A 156 49.46 -25.14 3.80
N LEU A 157 48.40 -25.69 3.24
CA LEU A 157 47.04 -25.60 3.76
C LEU A 157 46.72 -26.83 4.61
N ILE A 158 46.49 -26.65 5.90
CA ILE A 158 46.00 -27.69 6.81
C ILE A 158 44.52 -27.48 7.00
N HIS A 159 43.69 -28.45 6.62
CA HIS A 159 42.24 -28.31 6.68
C HIS A 159 41.54 -29.39 7.52
N TYR A 160 40.45 -29.00 8.18
CA TYR A 160 39.52 -29.92 8.86
C TYR A 160 38.08 -29.66 8.42
N ASP A 161 37.23 -30.70 8.52
CA ASP A 161 35.80 -30.57 8.31
C ASP A 161 35.15 -29.97 9.56
N SER A 162 34.48 -28.83 9.40
CA SER A 162 33.80 -28.15 10.49
C SER A 162 32.37 -28.67 10.73
N MET A 163 31.76 -29.33 9.74
CA MET A 163 30.35 -29.75 9.73
C MET A 163 29.35 -28.64 10.14
N VAL A 164 29.74 -27.36 10.03
CA VAL A 164 28.97 -26.20 10.51
C VAL A 164 28.61 -26.29 12.02
N SER A 165 29.40 -27.04 12.82
CA SER A 165 29.18 -27.20 14.26
C SER A 165 30.16 -26.39 15.09
N THR A 166 29.66 -25.59 16.03
CA THR A 166 30.47 -24.79 16.97
C THR A 166 31.44 -25.67 17.77
N PHE A 167 31.05 -26.89 18.12
CA PHE A 167 31.87 -27.83 18.87
C PHE A 167 33.06 -28.35 18.04
N ASN A 168 32.81 -28.75 16.80
CA ASN A 168 33.87 -29.25 15.90
C ASN A 168 34.85 -28.13 15.52
N GLN A 169 34.35 -26.90 15.32
CA GLN A 169 35.19 -25.73 15.10
C GLN A 169 36.11 -25.46 16.28
N LEU A 170 35.61 -25.57 17.51
CA LEU A 170 36.40 -25.42 18.73
C LEU A 170 37.46 -26.52 18.86
N LEU A 171 37.08 -27.78 18.63
CA LEU A 171 38.01 -28.91 18.69
C LEU A 171 39.14 -28.76 17.66
N SER A 172 38.82 -28.41 16.41
CA SER A 172 39.81 -28.15 15.38
C SER A 172 40.71 -26.96 15.73
N PHE A 173 40.18 -25.89 16.33
CA PHE A 173 40.98 -24.75 16.80
C PHE A 173 41.97 -25.13 17.90
N VAL A 174 41.55 -25.96 18.86
CA VAL A 174 42.44 -26.49 19.90
C VAL A 174 43.52 -27.38 19.30
N LEU A 175 43.16 -28.26 18.35
CA LEU A 175 44.11 -29.09 17.62
C LEU A 175 45.12 -28.26 16.83
N TYR A 176 44.69 -27.15 16.22
CA TYR A 176 45.59 -26.24 15.52
C TYR A 176 46.67 -25.70 16.44
N ARG A 177 46.31 -25.25 17.65
CA ARG A 177 47.26 -24.70 18.60
C ARG A 177 48.26 -25.73 19.16
N LEU A 178 47.87 -27.00 19.23
CA LEU A 178 48.68 -28.06 19.84
C LEU A 178 49.78 -28.58 18.90
N PHE A 179 49.55 -28.61 17.59
CA PHE A 179 50.44 -29.32 16.66
C PHE A 179 51.24 -28.42 15.70
N TRP A 180 50.82 -27.18 15.43
CA TRP A 180 51.45 -26.35 14.38
C TRP A 180 51.48 -24.84 14.72
N LYS A 181 52.39 -24.09 14.08
CA LYS A 181 52.43 -22.61 14.13
C LYS A 181 51.74 -22.03 12.89
N PHE A 182 50.55 -21.48 13.08
CA PHE A 182 49.74 -20.90 11.99
C PHE A 182 49.81 -19.37 11.96
N TYR A 183 49.89 -18.82 10.75
CA TYR A 183 49.99 -17.37 10.49
C TYR A 183 48.63 -16.71 10.33
N ILE A 184 47.75 -17.35 9.57
CA ILE A 184 46.39 -16.91 9.27
C ILE A 184 45.46 -18.12 9.26
N ILE A 185 44.22 -17.92 9.72
CA ILE A 185 43.15 -18.91 9.63
C ILE A 185 42.17 -18.49 8.53
N ILE A 186 41.95 -19.36 7.55
CA ILE A 186 40.93 -19.22 6.51
C ILE A 186 39.70 -20.05 6.92
N GLN A 187 38.62 -19.42 7.32
CA GLN A 187 37.46 -20.14 7.86
C GLN A 187 36.15 -19.59 7.34
N ASP A 188 35.17 -20.46 7.15
CA ASP A 188 33.78 -20.03 7.03
C ASP A 188 33.06 -19.97 8.40
N PHE A 189 32.32 -18.88 8.61
CA PHE A 189 31.53 -18.61 9.83
C PHE A 189 30.05 -18.56 9.48
N HIS A 190 29.38 -19.70 9.61
CA HIS A 190 27.94 -19.80 9.43
C HIS A 190 27.14 -19.27 10.64
N HIS A 191 27.76 -19.16 11.82
CA HIS A 191 27.17 -18.59 13.05
C HIS A 191 28.22 -17.75 13.80
N GLY A 192 27.82 -16.60 14.38
CA GLY A 192 28.70 -15.65 15.07
C GLY A 192 29.40 -16.16 16.34
N SER A 193 29.25 -17.43 16.69
CA SER A 193 29.74 -18.03 17.93
C SER A 193 31.24 -18.34 17.91
N SER A 194 31.82 -18.74 16.77
CA SER A 194 33.24 -19.13 16.68
C SER A 194 34.19 -17.96 16.47
N SER A 195 33.75 -16.84 15.91
CA SER A 195 34.59 -15.65 15.70
C SER A 195 35.01 -14.99 17.02
N ASN A 196 34.17 -15.09 18.06
CA ASN A 196 34.45 -14.54 19.39
C ASN A 196 35.63 -15.23 20.08
N MET A 197 35.87 -16.51 19.78
CA MET A 197 36.90 -17.29 20.46
C MET A 197 38.29 -17.01 19.90
N VAL A 198 38.40 -16.73 18.59
CA VAL A 198 39.68 -16.42 17.94
C VAL A 198 40.09 -14.96 18.16
N ALA A 199 39.14 -14.05 18.47
CA ALA A 199 39.45 -12.68 18.88
C ALA A 199 40.36 -12.60 20.14
N PHE A 200 40.38 -13.65 20.98
CA PHE A 200 41.29 -13.75 22.13
C PHE A 200 42.74 -14.08 21.76
N VAL A 201 43.02 -14.51 20.53
CA VAL A 201 44.36 -14.81 20.04
C VAL A 201 44.75 -13.75 19.01
N SER A 202 45.99 -13.23 19.07
CA SER A 202 46.46 -12.16 18.15
C SER A 202 46.73 -12.69 16.73
N LEU A 203 45.74 -13.37 16.13
CA LEU A 203 45.77 -13.94 14.79
C LEU A 203 44.87 -13.14 13.84
N SER A 204 45.34 -12.96 12.62
CA SER A 204 44.52 -12.44 11.53
C SER A 204 43.62 -13.54 10.98
N GLN A 205 42.34 -13.22 10.78
CA GLN A 205 41.33 -14.15 10.27
C GLN A 205 40.84 -13.68 8.91
N LEU A 206 40.70 -14.61 7.97
CA LEU A 206 40.17 -14.32 6.64
C LEU A 206 39.03 -15.28 6.30
N SER A 207 37.79 -14.79 6.28
CA SER A 207 36.63 -15.60 5.96
C SER A 207 36.27 -15.55 4.48
N TYR A 208 36.04 -16.72 3.88
CA TYR A 208 35.63 -16.81 2.48
C TYR A 208 34.12 -16.95 2.27
N GLY A 209 33.35 -17.31 3.30
CA GLY A 209 31.90 -17.61 3.19
C GLY A 209 30.97 -16.84 4.12
N SER A 210 31.48 -16.08 5.09
CA SER A 210 30.62 -15.43 6.10
C SER A 210 30.05 -14.08 5.67
N SER A 211 28.72 -14.01 5.56
CA SER A 211 27.96 -12.82 5.15
C SER A 211 27.41 -11.97 6.32
N SER A 212 27.47 -12.46 7.56
CA SER A 212 26.83 -11.83 8.73
C SER A 212 27.26 -10.37 8.94
N PRO A 213 26.34 -9.40 9.02
CA PRO A 213 26.66 -8.00 9.34
C PRO A 213 27.34 -7.80 10.70
N ALA A 214 27.03 -8.64 11.69
CA ALA A 214 27.59 -8.54 13.04
C ALA A 214 29.13 -8.64 13.09
N LEU A 215 29.73 -9.29 12.09
CA LEU A 215 31.18 -9.45 11.96
C LEU A 215 31.90 -8.18 11.49
N SER A 216 31.17 -7.17 11.02
CA SER A 216 31.73 -5.87 10.65
C SER A 216 32.13 -5.01 11.88
N ASN A 217 31.74 -5.40 13.09
CA ASN A 217 32.08 -4.66 14.31
C ASN A 217 33.56 -4.82 14.65
N ARG A 218 34.37 -3.80 14.32
CA ARG A 218 35.82 -3.76 14.57
C ARG A 218 36.22 -3.74 16.04
N GLN A 219 35.35 -3.30 16.95
CA GLN A 219 35.64 -3.35 18.39
C GLN A 219 35.65 -4.79 18.91
N ARG A 220 34.75 -5.63 18.36
CA ARG A 220 34.64 -7.05 18.70
C ARG A 220 35.58 -7.92 17.86
N PHE A 221 35.79 -7.57 16.59
CA PHE A 221 36.60 -8.33 15.63
C PHE A 221 37.67 -7.46 14.95
N PRO A 222 38.73 -7.08 15.68
CA PRO A 222 39.72 -6.11 15.17
C PRO A 222 40.58 -6.65 14.03
N THR A 223 40.85 -7.96 13.98
CA THR A 223 41.75 -8.60 13.01
C THR A 223 41.03 -9.45 11.95
N PHE A 224 39.72 -9.26 11.80
CA PHE A 224 38.87 -10.03 10.89
C PHE A 224 38.81 -9.40 9.49
N PHE A 225 38.95 -10.21 8.45
CA PHE A 225 38.69 -9.82 7.07
C PHE A 225 37.82 -10.89 6.41
N ARG A 226 37.13 -10.54 5.33
CA ARG A 226 36.39 -11.49 4.54
C ARG A 226 36.34 -11.13 3.06
N THR A 227 36.53 -12.14 2.21
CA THR A 227 36.31 -12.02 0.76
C THR A 227 34.84 -12.16 0.40
N HIS A 228 34.03 -12.77 1.28
CA HIS A 228 32.57 -12.71 1.16
C HIS A 228 32.07 -11.30 1.52
N PRO A 229 31.27 -10.64 0.67
CA PRO A 229 30.70 -9.34 1.01
C PRO A 229 29.63 -9.46 2.11
N SER A 230 29.36 -8.35 2.82
CA SER A 230 28.33 -8.36 3.86
C SER A 230 26.91 -8.39 3.27
N ALA A 231 25.97 -9.01 3.97
CA ALA A 231 24.56 -8.97 3.62
C ALA A 231 23.96 -7.54 3.61
N THR A 232 24.59 -6.56 4.26
CA THR A 232 24.19 -5.15 4.17
C THR A 232 24.39 -4.55 2.78
N LEU A 233 25.23 -5.16 1.93
CA LEU A 233 25.49 -4.68 0.57
C LEU A 233 24.25 -4.73 -0.34
N HIS A 234 23.24 -5.53 0.01
CA HIS A 234 21.96 -5.55 -0.68
C HIS A 234 21.13 -4.28 -0.43
N ASN A 235 21.29 -3.63 0.73
CA ASN A 235 20.41 -2.56 1.16
C ASN A 235 20.57 -1.26 0.33
N PRO A 236 21.79 -0.78 0.01
CA PRO A 236 21.97 0.33 -0.92
C PRO A 236 21.26 0.11 -2.26
N THR A 237 21.34 -1.10 -2.80
CA THR A 237 20.66 -1.47 -4.06
C THR A 237 19.14 -1.42 -3.93
N ARG A 238 18.58 -1.94 -2.84
CA ARG A 238 17.13 -1.87 -2.57
C ARG A 238 16.65 -0.42 -2.45
N VAL A 239 17.36 0.41 -1.69
CA VAL A 239 17.03 1.83 -1.53
C VAL A 239 17.07 2.56 -2.88
N GLN A 240 18.10 2.32 -3.70
CA GLN A 240 18.19 2.91 -5.04
C GLN A 240 17.02 2.49 -5.93
N LEU A 241 16.56 1.24 -5.84
CA LEU A 241 15.40 0.74 -6.57
C LEU A 241 14.10 1.39 -6.10
N PHE A 242 13.92 1.56 -4.79
CA PHE A 242 12.76 2.26 -4.24
C PHE A 242 12.70 3.71 -4.73
N GLN A 243 13.83 4.41 -4.75
CA GLN A 243 13.93 5.77 -5.28
C GLN A 243 13.63 5.83 -6.79
N LYS A 244 14.14 4.87 -7.57
CA LYS A 244 13.88 4.78 -9.02
C LYS A 244 12.38 4.65 -9.33
N TRP A 245 11.67 3.83 -8.56
CA TRP A 245 10.23 3.60 -8.71
C TRP A 245 9.34 4.55 -7.91
N LYS A 246 9.95 5.53 -7.22
CA LYS A 246 9.28 6.55 -6.40
C LYS A 246 8.41 5.94 -5.29
N TRP A 247 8.82 4.82 -4.72
CA TRP A 247 8.15 4.22 -3.57
C TRP A 247 8.63 4.88 -2.28
N THR A 248 7.67 5.25 -1.44
CA THR A 248 7.87 5.95 -0.17
C THR A 248 7.49 5.08 1.03
N LYS A 249 6.67 4.04 0.82
CA LYS A 249 6.26 3.09 1.86
C LYS A 249 6.61 1.66 1.50
N ILE A 250 7.26 0.97 2.43
CA ILE A 250 7.61 -0.45 2.29
C ILE A 250 7.20 -1.24 3.52
N ALA A 251 7.02 -2.54 3.36
CA ALA A 251 6.80 -3.50 4.44
C ALA A 251 7.93 -4.53 4.48
N THR A 252 8.19 -5.08 5.65
CA THR A 252 9.27 -6.05 5.87
C THR A 252 8.74 -7.28 6.60
N ILE A 253 9.22 -8.46 6.18
CA ILE A 253 8.95 -9.73 6.83
C ILE A 253 10.25 -10.53 6.93
N GLN A 254 10.63 -10.91 8.15
CA GLN A 254 11.88 -11.63 8.39
C GLN A 254 11.70 -12.89 9.22
N GLN A 255 12.54 -13.89 8.97
CA GLN A 255 12.80 -14.96 9.91
C GLN A 255 13.70 -14.44 11.05
N THR A 256 13.43 -14.87 12.28
CA THR A 256 14.14 -14.42 13.49
C THR A 256 15.52 -15.08 13.61
N THR A 257 16.43 -14.69 12.72
CA THR A 257 17.83 -15.11 12.67
C THR A 257 18.74 -13.87 12.80
N GLU A 258 19.91 -14.00 13.44
CA GLU A 258 20.85 -12.89 13.67
C GLU A 258 21.22 -12.15 12.37
N VAL A 259 21.48 -12.90 11.28
CA VAL A 259 21.86 -12.34 9.98
C VAL A 259 20.76 -11.45 9.40
N PHE A 260 19.50 -11.90 9.43
CA PHE A 260 18.38 -11.14 8.87
C PHE A 260 18.00 -9.95 9.75
N THR A 261 18.06 -10.11 11.07
CA THR A 261 17.78 -9.03 12.03
C THR A 261 18.74 -7.86 11.83
N SER A 262 20.04 -8.13 11.80
CA SER A 262 21.06 -7.09 11.58
C SER A 262 21.01 -6.50 10.17
N THR A 263 20.61 -7.27 9.15
CA THR A 263 20.39 -6.76 7.79
C THR A 263 19.20 -5.81 7.72
N LEU A 264 18.12 -6.11 8.45
CA LEU A 264 16.94 -5.27 8.51
C LEU A 264 17.22 -3.97 9.28
N ASP A 265 17.98 -4.03 10.37
CA ASP A 265 18.33 -2.83 11.14
C ASP A 265 19.18 -1.84 10.31
N ASP A 266 20.14 -2.33 9.50
CA ASP A 266 20.87 -1.48 8.53
C ASP A 266 19.95 -0.97 7.40
N LEU A 267 18.97 -1.76 6.96
CA LEU A 267 17.99 -1.30 5.96
C LEU A 267 17.14 -0.16 6.53
N GLU A 268 16.70 -0.26 7.78
CA GLU A 268 15.88 0.73 8.49
C GLU A 268 16.60 2.09 8.59
N GLU A 269 17.89 2.08 8.91
CA GLU A 269 18.72 3.29 8.94
C GLU A 269 18.78 3.95 7.55
N ARG A 270 19.06 3.17 6.50
CA ARG A 270 19.24 3.70 5.14
C ARG A 270 17.94 4.19 4.50
N VAL A 271 16.82 3.51 4.72
CA VAL A 271 15.52 3.97 4.19
C VAL A 271 15.09 5.25 4.86
N LYS A 272 15.37 5.42 6.17
CA LYS A 272 15.12 6.65 6.91
C LYS A 272 15.93 7.82 6.36
N GLU A 273 17.21 7.62 6.06
CA GLU A 273 18.06 8.62 5.38
C GLU A 273 17.53 9.00 3.99
N ALA A 274 16.94 8.03 3.28
CA ALA A 274 16.35 8.23 1.95
C ALA A 274 14.93 8.81 1.95
N GLY A 275 14.34 9.09 3.13
CA GLY A 275 12.96 9.58 3.25
C GLY A 275 11.88 8.53 2.95
N ILE A 276 12.20 7.24 3.09
CA ILE A 276 11.31 6.10 2.87
C ILE A 276 10.93 5.51 4.23
N GLU A 277 9.64 5.25 4.44
CA GLU A 277 9.10 4.73 5.69
C GLU A 277 8.82 3.22 5.61
N ILE A 278 9.18 2.49 6.67
CA ILE A 278 8.73 1.11 6.86
C ILE A 278 7.37 1.14 7.56
N SER A 279 6.29 0.91 6.82
CA SER A 279 4.91 0.97 7.34
C SER A 279 4.55 -0.24 8.21
N VAL A 280 5.11 -1.41 7.90
CA VAL A 280 4.82 -2.66 8.61
C VAL A 280 6.11 -3.47 8.76
N ARG A 281 6.42 -3.87 9.99
CA ARG A 281 7.47 -4.84 10.31
C ARG A 281 6.83 -6.12 10.84
N GLN A 282 7.10 -7.25 10.23
CA GLN A 282 6.69 -8.58 10.70
C GLN A 282 7.91 -9.47 10.88
N SER A 283 7.85 -10.35 11.86
CA SER A 283 8.86 -11.37 12.09
C SER A 283 8.20 -12.69 12.47
N PHE A 284 8.80 -13.80 12.08
CA PHE A 284 8.36 -15.14 12.46
C PHE A 284 9.55 -16.01 12.84
N LEU A 285 9.28 -17.10 13.58
CA LEU A 285 10.29 -18.09 13.94
C LEU A 285 10.15 -19.34 13.07
N THR A 286 8.93 -19.91 13.00
CA THR A 286 8.64 -21.16 12.28
C THR A 286 7.37 -21.10 11.43
N ASP A 287 6.31 -20.44 11.91
CA ASP A 287 5.03 -20.30 11.19
C ASP A 287 4.85 -18.86 10.66
N PRO A 288 4.80 -18.66 9.33
CA PRO A 288 4.61 -17.34 8.73
C PRO A 288 3.14 -16.92 8.57
N ALA A 289 2.15 -17.79 8.84
CA ALA A 289 0.75 -17.53 8.46
C ALA A 289 0.17 -16.25 9.08
N VAL A 290 0.42 -15.99 10.36
CA VAL A 290 -0.05 -14.77 11.04
C VAL A 290 0.62 -13.51 10.48
N ALA A 291 1.92 -13.60 10.20
CA ALA A 291 2.69 -12.49 9.63
C ALA A 291 2.16 -12.10 8.25
N VAL A 292 1.89 -13.09 7.38
CA VAL A 292 1.32 -12.85 6.04
C VAL A 292 -0.09 -12.26 6.11
N LYS A 293 -0.94 -12.77 7.01
CA LYS A 293 -2.28 -12.20 7.24
C LYS A 293 -2.23 -10.74 7.69
N ASN A 294 -1.28 -10.39 8.55
CA ASN A 294 -1.09 -9.01 9.00
C ASN A 294 -0.62 -8.09 7.87
N LEU A 295 0.29 -8.55 6.99
CA LEU A 295 0.70 -7.79 5.80
C LEU A 295 -0.50 -7.45 4.92
N LYS A 296 -1.37 -8.43 4.65
CA LYS A 296 -2.60 -8.20 3.88
C LYS A 296 -3.56 -7.23 4.59
N ARG A 297 -3.76 -7.40 5.89
CA ARG A 297 -4.66 -6.54 6.68
C ARG A 297 -4.22 -5.08 6.67
N GLN A 298 -2.92 -4.82 6.54
CA GLN A 298 -2.33 -3.49 6.53
C GLN A 298 -2.14 -2.92 5.10
N ASP A 299 -2.66 -3.56 4.06
CA ASP A 299 -2.49 -3.16 2.64
C ASP A 299 -1.01 -2.97 2.26
N ALA A 300 -0.13 -3.87 2.72
CA ALA A 300 1.29 -3.83 2.38
C ALA A 300 1.52 -4.26 0.92
N ARG A 301 2.02 -3.33 0.09
CA ARG A 301 2.21 -3.56 -1.36
C ARG A 301 3.65 -3.91 -1.76
N ILE A 302 4.62 -3.16 -1.26
CA ILE A 302 6.06 -3.39 -1.51
C ILE A 302 6.63 -4.13 -0.30
N ILE A 303 7.02 -5.40 -0.47
CA ILE A 303 7.36 -6.29 0.63
C ILE A 303 8.80 -6.79 0.49
N VAL A 304 9.62 -6.60 1.52
CA VAL A 304 10.98 -7.13 1.59
C VAL A 304 10.99 -8.38 2.47
N GLY A 305 11.30 -9.53 1.87
CA GLY A 305 11.38 -10.83 2.53
C GLY A 305 12.83 -11.23 2.85
N LEU A 306 13.11 -11.49 4.13
CA LEU A 306 14.42 -11.93 4.63
C LEU A 306 14.28 -13.25 5.40
N PHE A 307 14.45 -14.37 4.71
CA PHE A 307 14.32 -15.71 5.26
C PHE A 307 15.15 -16.71 4.45
N TYR A 308 15.29 -17.95 4.93
CA TYR A 308 15.93 -19.02 4.15
C TYR A 308 14.99 -19.63 3.11
N GLU A 309 15.53 -20.36 2.14
CA GLU A 309 14.78 -21.00 1.04
C GLU A 309 13.65 -21.92 1.54
N THR A 310 13.91 -22.70 2.60
CA THR A 310 12.92 -23.60 3.20
C THR A 310 11.72 -22.84 3.77
N GLU A 311 11.97 -21.71 4.40
CA GLU A 311 10.92 -20.84 4.95
C GLU A 311 10.24 -20.03 3.84
N ALA A 312 10.95 -19.69 2.76
CA ALA A 312 10.37 -19.04 1.59
C ALA A 312 9.22 -19.87 1.00
N ARG A 313 9.39 -21.19 0.87
CA ARG A 313 8.33 -22.08 0.39
C ARG A 313 7.07 -22.02 1.27
N LYS A 314 7.23 -22.00 2.59
CA LYS A 314 6.10 -21.89 3.53
C LYS A 314 5.43 -20.52 3.43
N VAL A 315 6.21 -19.43 3.41
CA VAL A 315 5.72 -18.06 3.26
C VAL A 315 4.91 -17.92 1.97
N PHE A 316 5.47 -18.34 0.83
CA PHE A 316 4.80 -18.17 -0.46
C PHE A 316 3.56 -19.05 -0.63
N CYS A 317 3.50 -20.21 0.04
CA CYS A 317 2.27 -20.99 0.11
C CYS A 317 1.16 -20.24 0.89
N GLU A 318 1.49 -19.56 1.99
CA GLU A 318 0.53 -18.71 2.71
C GLU A 318 0.17 -17.43 1.92
N VAL A 319 1.12 -16.84 1.20
CA VAL A 319 0.89 -15.71 0.28
C VAL A 319 -0.10 -16.08 -0.82
N TYR A 320 0.00 -17.28 -1.38
CA TYR A 320 -0.96 -17.79 -2.35
C TYR A 320 -2.36 -17.91 -1.76
N LYS A 321 -2.48 -18.52 -0.57
CA LYS A 321 -3.77 -18.69 0.14
C LYS A 321 -4.41 -17.34 0.45
N GLU A 322 -3.61 -16.36 0.84
CA GLU A 322 -4.09 -15.01 1.15
C GLU A 322 -4.23 -14.10 -0.08
N LYS A 323 -3.85 -14.55 -1.29
CA LYS A 323 -3.88 -13.74 -2.52
C LYS A 323 -3.06 -12.44 -2.42
N LEU A 324 -1.90 -12.52 -1.75
CA LEU A 324 -0.96 -11.39 -1.56
C LEU A 324 0.12 -11.35 -2.68
N TYR A 325 -0.31 -11.54 -3.93
CA TYR A 325 0.53 -11.59 -5.13
C TYR A 325 -0.21 -11.00 -6.34
N GLY A 326 0.49 -10.86 -7.47
CA GLY A 326 -0.09 -10.35 -8.73
C GLY A 326 0.12 -8.85 -8.92
N LYS A 327 -0.82 -8.18 -9.59
CA LYS A 327 -0.64 -6.80 -10.08
C LYS A 327 -0.30 -5.77 -8.99
N LYS A 328 -0.82 -5.94 -7.78
CA LYS A 328 -0.78 -4.92 -6.71
C LYS A 328 0.45 -5.02 -5.80
N TYR A 329 1.19 -6.13 -5.87
CA TYR A 329 2.21 -6.49 -4.88
C TYR A 329 3.56 -6.74 -5.54
N VAL A 330 4.64 -6.32 -4.88
CA VAL A 330 6.02 -6.62 -5.30
C VAL A 330 6.77 -7.21 -4.13
N TRP A 331 7.44 -8.33 -4.39
CA TRP A 331 8.28 -9.01 -3.42
C TRP A 331 9.75 -8.78 -3.76
N PHE A 332 10.54 -8.40 -2.75
CA PHE A 332 12.00 -8.37 -2.79
C PHE A 332 12.54 -9.53 -1.99
N LEU A 333 13.27 -10.42 -2.65
CA LEU A 333 13.91 -11.57 -2.03
C LEU A 333 15.44 -11.48 -2.18
N ILE A 334 16.10 -12.43 -1.54
CA ILE A 334 17.55 -12.64 -1.63
C ILE A 334 17.81 -13.57 -2.84
N GLY A 335 18.79 -13.26 -3.68
CA GLY A 335 19.05 -13.99 -4.94
C GLY A 335 19.84 -15.30 -4.85
N TRP A 336 20.32 -15.67 -3.66
CA TRP A 336 21.09 -16.90 -3.41
C TRP A 336 20.30 -18.22 -3.39
N TYR A 337 19.00 -18.20 -3.69
CA TYR A 337 18.20 -19.44 -3.77
C TYR A 337 18.51 -20.21 -5.04
N ALA A 338 18.30 -21.53 -5.04
CA ALA A 338 18.37 -22.31 -6.27
C ALA A 338 17.31 -21.80 -7.28
N ASP A 339 17.65 -21.67 -8.57
CA ASP A 339 16.76 -21.12 -9.61
C ASP A 339 15.36 -21.78 -9.67
N ASN A 340 15.26 -23.04 -9.24
CA ASN A 340 14.06 -23.87 -9.22
C ASN A 340 13.48 -24.12 -7.81
N TRP A 341 13.87 -23.35 -6.79
CA TRP A 341 13.52 -23.56 -5.38
C TRP A 341 12.02 -23.75 -5.09
N PHE A 342 11.15 -23.11 -5.88
CA PHE A 342 9.69 -23.16 -5.76
C PHE A 342 9.05 -24.36 -6.49
N LYS A 343 9.81 -25.11 -7.30
CA LYS A 343 9.38 -26.34 -7.98
C LYS A 343 9.73 -27.61 -7.20
N ILE A 344 10.57 -27.48 -6.17
CA ILE A 344 10.98 -28.59 -5.31
C ILE A 344 9.79 -29.04 -4.47
N LYS A 345 9.52 -30.35 -4.46
CA LYS A 345 8.44 -30.93 -3.65
C LYS A 345 8.82 -30.89 -2.18
N ASP A 346 8.04 -30.16 -1.39
CA ASP A 346 8.26 -30.00 0.05
C ASP A 346 7.06 -30.59 0.83
N PRO A 347 7.27 -31.59 1.71
CA PRO A 347 6.19 -32.22 2.47
C PRO A 347 5.61 -31.30 3.56
N SER A 348 6.25 -30.17 3.86
CA SER A 348 5.78 -29.22 4.89
C SER A 348 4.77 -28.19 4.39
N ILE A 349 4.48 -28.15 3.08
CA ILE A 349 3.53 -27.22 2.46
C ILE A 349 2.39 -27.96 1.76
N ASN A 350 1.21 -27.33 1.72
CA ASN A 350 0.02 -27.90 1.08
C ASN A 350 -0.26 -27.33 -0.33
N CYS A 351 0.62 -26.48 -0.86
CA CYS A 351 0.44 -25.83 -2.16
C CYS A 351 1.07 -26.63 -3.30
N THR A 352 0.47 -26.59 -4.50
CA THR A 352 1.04 -27.23 -5.70
C THR A 352 2.11 -26.36 -6.35
N VAL A 353 2.92 -26.94 -7.24
CA VAL A 353 3.97 -26.20 -7.97
C VAL A 353 3.39 -25.09 -8.83
N GLU A 354 2.22 -25.30 -9.44
CA GLU A 354 1.52 -24.31 -10.25
C GLU A 354 1.10 -23.11 -9.40
N GLN A 355 0.51 -23.38 -8.22
CA GLN A 355 0.10 -22.35 -7.26
C GLN A 355 1.30 -21.55 -6.74
N MET A 356 2.40 -22.24 -6.43
CA MET A 356 3.65 -21.61 -6.01
C MET A 356 4.24 -20.73 -7.12
N THR A 357 4.28 -21.23 -8.36
CA THR A 357 4.80 -20.51 -9.54
C THR A 357 4.01 -19.22 -9.78
N GLU A 358 2.68 -19.28 -9.63
CA GLU A 358 1.83 -18.09 -9.72
C GLU A 358 2.12 -17.06 -8.61
N ALA A 359 2.34 -17.54 -7.38
CA ALA A 359 2.56 -16.68 -6.22
C ALA A 359 3.92 -15.96 -6.23
N VAL A 360 4.96 -16.57 -6.79
CA VAL A 360 6.30 -15.98 -6.86
C VAL A 360 6.51 -15.12 -8.11
N GLU A 361 5.59 -15.12 -9.07
CA GLU A 361 5.80 -14.45 -10.37
C GLU A 361 6.08 -12.94 -10.21
N GLY A 362 7.09 -12.43 -10.94
CA GLY A 362 7.43 -11.01 -10.97
C GLY A 362 8.22 -10.47 -9.77
N HIS A 363 8.57 -11.31 -8.78
CA HIS A 363 9.41 -10.88 -7.66
C HIS A 363 10.82 -10.47 -8.12
N VAL A 364 11.41 -9.53 -7.39
CA VAL A 364 12.76 -9.00 -7.64
C VAL A 364 13.73 -9.63 -6.64
N THR A 365 14.86 -10.11 -7.12
CA THR A 365 15.96 -10.61 -6.30
C THR A 365 17.16 -9.67 -6.39
N THR A 366 17.90 -9.60 -5.28
CA THR A 366 19.21 -8.93 -5.25
C THR A 366 20.24 -9.95 -4.81
N GLU A 367 21.32 -10.08 -5.58
CA GLU A 367 22.45 -10.97 -5.33
C GLU A 367 23.75 -10.18 -5.41
N ILE A 368 24.80 -10.64 -4.75
CA ILE A 368 26.13 -10.06 -4.89
C ILE A 368 26.90 -10.83 -5.96
N VAL A 369 27.51 -10.12 -6.91
CA VAL A 369 28.29 -10.74 -7.98
C VAL A 369 29.54 -11.41 -7.39
N MET A 370 29.57 -12.74 -7.37
CA MET A 370 30.69 -13.53 -6.85
C MET A 370 31.71 -13.95 -7.93
N LEU A 371 31.37 -13.76 -9.22
CA LEU A 371 32.23 -14.08 -10.35
C LEU A 371 32.25 -12.91 -11.32
N ASN A 372 33.43 -12.47 -11.77
CA ASN A 372 33.51 -11.35 -12.70
C ASN A 372 32.87 -11.74 -14.05
N PRO A 373 31.84 -11.03 -14.54
CA PRO A 373 31.23 -11.31 -15.84
C PRO A 373 32.15 -10.93 -17.00
N GLU A 374 33.11 -10.02 -16.79
CA GLU A 374 34.05 -9.59 -17.82
C GLU A 374 35.18 -10.61 -18.02
N THR A 375 35.65 -10.76 -19.25
CA THR A 375 36.74 -11.68 -19.63
C THR A 375 38.13 -11.06 -19.37
N VAL A 376 38.36 -10.61 -18.14
CA VAL A 376 39.63 -10.00 -17.70
C VAL A 376 40.53 -11.04 -17.05
N ARG A 377 41.84 -10.99 -17.33
CA ARG A 377 42.83 -11.83 -16.64
C ARG A 377 43.33 -11.11 -15.39
N GLY A 378 43.05 -11.68 -14.22
CA GLY A 378 43.45 -11.13 -12.92
C GLY A 378 44.87 -11.52 -12.49
N ALA A 379 45.14 -11.42 -11.18
CA ALA A 379 46.43 -11.71 -10.55
C ALA A 379 46.92 -13.15 -10.82
N SER A 380 46.01 -14.10 -11.00
CA SER A 380 46.34 -15.49 -11.31
C SER A 380 46.58 -15.77 -12.80
N ASN A 381 46.45 -14.75 -13.66
CA ASN A 381 46.47 -14.86 -15.12
C ASN A 381 45.41 -15.82 -15.71
N LEU A 382 44.32 -16.07 -14.97
CA LEU A 382 43.15 -16.83 -15.42
C LEU A 382 41.96 -15.88 -15.65
N THR A 383 41.11 -16.22 -16.61
CA THR A 383 39.77 -15.64 -16.76
C THR A 383 38.75 -16.39 -15.90
N SER A 384 37.59 -15.77 -15.63
CA SER A 384 36.48 -16.38 -14.89
C SER A 384 36.03 -17.72 -15.48
N GLN A 385 35.92 -17.80 -16.81
CA GLN A 385 35.47 -18.99 -17.53
C GLN A 385 36.52 -20.12 -17.48
N GLU A 386 37.81 -19.77 -17.63
CA GLU A 386 38.90 -20.75 -17.49
C GLU A 386 38.99 -21.30 -16.06
N PHE A 387 38.79 -20.45 -15.05
CA PHE A 387 38.73 -20.88 -13.65
C PHE A 387 37.60 -21.90 -13.43
N LEU A 388 36.38 -21.60 -13.90
CA LEU A 388 35.24 -22.51 -13.77
C LEU A 388 35.51 -23.85 -14.47
N ALA A 389 36.06 -23.83 -15.68
CA ALA A 389 36.41 -25.05 -16.41
C ALA A 389 37.42 -25.92 -15.65
N GLN A 390 38.45 -25.30 -15.05
CA GLN A 390 39.43 -26.01 -14.23
C GLN A 390 38.83 -26.54 -12.92
N LEU A 391 37.94 -25.77 -12.28
CA LEU A 391 37.25 -26.20 -11.06
C LEU A 391 36.33 -27.39 -11.33
N MET A 392 35.55 -27.34 -12.41
CA MET A 392 34.68 -28.44 -12.85
C MET A 392 35.48 -29.71 -13.15
N SER A 393 36.65 -29.57 -13.81
CA SER A 393 37.56 -30.69 -14.04
C SER A 393 38.04 -31.33 -12.74
N LYS A 394 38.37 -30.53 -11.72
CA LYS A 394 38.76 -31.03 -10.39
C LYS A 394 37.61 -31.68 -9.61
N LEU A 395 36.38 -31.24 -9.82
CA LEU A 395 35.20 -31.80 -9.17
C LEU A 395 34.73 -33.13 -9.80
N GLY A 396 35.42 -33.61 -10.84
CA GLY A 396 35.13 -34.90 -11.46
C GLY A 396 33.85 -34.91 -12.29
N GLY A 397 33.42 -33.76 -12.81
CA GLY A 397 32.23 -33.65 -13.65
C GLY A 397 30.88 -33.74 -12.92
N LYS A 398 30.86 -33.56 -11.59
CA LYS A 398 29.61 -33.39 -10.84
C LYS A 398 28.86 -32.14 -11.33
N ASN A 399 27.53 -32.20 -11.31
CA ASN A 399 26.69 -31.06 -11.65
C ASN A 399 27.00 -29.88 -10.71
N PRO A 400 27.23 -28.66 -11.22
CA PRO A 400 27.44 -27.47 -10.40
C PRO A 400 26.26 -27.19 -9.45
N GLU A 401 25.04 -27.48 -9.91
CA GLU A 401 23.79 -27.28 -9.17
C GLU A 401 23.66 -28.22 -7.95
N GLU A 402 24.31 -29.38 -7.98
CA GLU A 402 24.31 -30.35 -6.88
C GLU A 402 25.51 -30.19 -5.95
N THR A 403 26.49 -29.37 -6.33
CA THR A 403 27.74 -29.20 -5.58
C THR A 403 27.63 -27.98 -4.66
N GLY A 404 27.65 -28.23 -3.34
CA GLY A 404 27.58 -27.17 -2.34
C GLY A 404 28.74 -26.17 -2.45
N GLY A 405 28.42 -24.88 -2.38
CA GLY A 405 29.41 -23.79 -2.35
C GLY A 405 30.05 -23.44 -3.70
N PHE A 406 29.46 -23.87 -4.81
CA PHE A 406 30.02 -23.64 -6.15
C PHE A 406 30.07 -22.15 -6.51
N GLN A 407 29.05 -21.37 -6.13
CA GLN A 407 29.00 -19.91 -6.38
C GLN A 407 30.05 -19.15 -5.57
N GLU A 408 30.36 -19.62 -4.36
CA GLU A 408 31.30 -19.01 -3.41
C GLU A 408 32.75 -19.47 -3.63
N ALA A 409 32.99 -20.49 -4.47
CA ALA A 409 34.32 -21.01 -4.78
C ALA A 409 35.33 -19.94 -5.28
N PRO A 410 34.94 -18.94 -6.11
CA PRO A 410 35.84 -17.83 -6.47
C PRO A 410 36.32 -17.02 -5.26
N LEU A 411 35.49 -16.89 -4.21
CA LEU A 411 35.82 -16.13 -3.00
C LEU A 411 36.89 -16.85 -2.17
N ALA A 412 36.83 -18.18 -2.10
CA ALA A 412 37.85 -19.00 -1.45
C ALA A 412 39.17 -18.98 -2.23
N TYR A 413 39.09 -18.98 -3.57
CA TYR A 413 40.25 -18.84 -4.44
C TYR A 413 40.94 -17.48 -4.23
N ASP A 414 40.17 -16.40 -4.28
CA ASP A 414 40.70 -15.04 -4.11
C ASP A 414 41.15 -14.76 -2.66
N ALA A 415 40.62 -15.46 -1.66
CA ALA A 415 41.10 -15.37 -0.28
C ALA A 415 42.56 -15.85 -0.15
N VAL A 416 42.91 -16.96 -0.81
CA VAL A 416 44.29 -17.46 -0.83
C VAL A 416 45.22 -16.49 -1.56
N TRP A 417 44.75 -15.88 -2.66
CA TRP A 417 45.52 -14.86 -3.38
C TRP A 417 45.71 -13.57 -2.57
N ALA A 418 44.65 -13.08 -1.93
CA ALA A 418 44.72 -11.90 -1.05
C ALA A 418 45.74 -12.13 0.06
N LEU A 419 45.71 -13.31 0.69
CA LEU A 419 46.66 -13.72 1.71
C LEU A 419 48.10 -13.75 1.17
N ALA A 420 48.34 -14.40 0.03
CA ALA A 420 49.68 -14.51 -0.54
C ALA A 420 50.26 -13.13 -0.92
N LEU A 421 49.45 -12.26 -1.51
CA LEU A 421 49.85 -10.90 -1.87
C LEU A 421 50.09 -10.03 -0.63
N ALA A 422 49.28 -10.18 0.42
CA ALA A 422 49.50 -9.48 1.67
C ALA A 422 50.80 -9.95 2.35
N LEU A 423 51.05 -11.27 2.42
CA LEU A 423 52.29 -11.80 2.96
C LEU A 423 53.51 -11.30 2.19
N ASN A 424 53.46 -11.27 0.86
CA ASN A 424 54.52 -10.68 0.04
C ASN A 424 54.80 -9.21 0.42
N LYS A 425 53.74 -8.40 0.56
CA LYS A 425 53.86 -7.00 1.02
C LYS A 425 54.47 -6.87 2.41
N THR A 426 54.27 -7.83 3.32
CA THR A 426 54.83 -7.77 4.68
C THR A 426 56.34 -8.07 4.77
N VAL A 427 56.92 -8.83 3.82
CA VAL A 427 58.33 -9.26 3.90
C VAL A 427 59.29 -8.07 3.97
N GLY A 428 59.05 -7.02 3.18
CA GLY A 428 59.87 -5.80 3.17
C GLY A 428 59.87 -5.06 4.51
N PRO A 429 58.71 -4.58 5.00
CA PRO A 429 58.60 -3.90 6.29
C PRO A 429 59.10 -4.74 7.47
N LEU A 430 58.82 -6.04 7.51
CA LEU A 430 59.29 -6.92 8.60
C LEU A 430 60.82 -7.00 8.61
N LYS A 431 61.46 -7.10 7.44
CA LYS A 431 62.91 -7.11 7.33
C LYS A 431 63.54 -5.81 7.85
N THR A 432 62.89 -4.66 7.65
CA THR A 432 63.36 -3.37 8.21
C THR A 432 63.26 -3.31 9.74
N LYS A 433 62.30 -4.02 10.33
CA LYS A 433 62.14 -4.16 11.79
C LYS A 433 62.99 -5.28 12.39
N GLY A 434 63.81 -5.97 11.59
CA GLY A 434 64.64 -7.09 12.03
C GLY A 434 63.87 -8.39 12.28
N HIS A 435 62.62 -8.49 11.87
CA HIS A 435 61.79 -9.70 11.98
C HIS A 435 61.65 -10.42 10.64
N ARG A 436 61.55 -11.75 10.68
CA ARG A 436 61.14 -12.58 9.54
C ARG A 436 59.78 -13.19 9.82
N LEU A 437 59.11 -13.68 8.77
CA LEU A 437 57.83 -14.37 8.94
C LEU A 437 58.01 -15.58 9.88
N GLU A 438 59.09 -16.36 9.74
CA GLU A 438 59.38 -17.52 10.61
C GLU A 438 59.45 -17.24 12.13
N ASP A 439 59.66 -15.98 12.53
CA ASP A 439 59.73 -15.57 13.93
C ASP A 439 58.34 -15.39 14.58
N PHE A 440 57.26 -15.75 13.86
CA PHE A 440 55.90 -15.61 14.34
C PHE A 440 55.64 -16.42 15.63
N ASN A 441 55.00 -15.73 16.58
CA ASN A 441 54.52 -16.28 17.83
C ASN A 441 53.17 -15.65 18.16
N TYR A 442 52.24 -16.42 18.74
CA TYR A 442 50.89 -15.97 19.11
C TYR A 442 50.87 -14.79 20.11
N ASN A 443 51.97 -14.56 20.82
CA ASN A 443 52.13 -13.44 21.75
C ASN A 443 52.67 -12.17 21.07
N ASN A 444 53.28 -12.29 19.89
CA ASN A 444 53.90 -11.16 19.20
C ASN A 444 52.87 -10.46 18.29
N ARG A 445 52.50 -9.23 18.65
CA ARG A 445 51.52 -8.43 17.91
C ARG A 445 52.12 -7.68 16.72
N ASP A 446 53.44 -7.52 16.64
CA ASP A 446 54.07 -6.71 15.60
C ASP A 446 53.90 -7.34 14.21
N ILE A 447 54.11 -8.65 14.09
CA ILE A 447 53.92 -9.39 12.83
C ILE A 447 52.45 -9.36 12.42
N THR A 448 51.53 -9.62 13.35
CA THR A 448 50.08 -9.56 13.10
C THR A 448 49.63 -8.17 12.66
N SER A 449 50.20 -7.10 13.23
CA SER A 449 49.86 -5.72 12.86
C SER A 449 50.31 -5.37 11.44
N GLU A 450 51.48 -5.85 11.01
CA GLU A 450 51.95 -5.64 9.64
C GLU A 450 51.13 -6.46 8.63
N ILE A 451 50.77 -7.70 8.98
CA ILE A 451 49.85 -8.52 8.19
C ILE A 451 48.49 -7.84 8.05
N TYR A 452 47.94 -7.32 9.14
CA TYR A 452 46.68 -6.56 9.12
C TYR A 452 46.76 -5.35 8.20
N ARG A 453 47.85 -4.58 8.29
CA ARG A 453 48.09 -3.40 7.44
C ARG A 453 48.22 -3.77 5.95
N ALA A 454 48.92 -4.86 5.65
CA ALA A 454 49.08 -5.36 4.29
C ALA A 454 47.76 -5.87 3.70
N MET A 455 46.93 -6.54 4.52
CA MET A 455 45.57 -6.95 4.12
C MET A 455 44.68 -5.74 3.87
N ASN A 456 44.66 -4.76 4.77
CA ASN A 456 43.84 -3.55 4.62
C ASN A 456 44.20 -2.72 3.37
N THR A 457 45.46 -2.74 2.95
CA THR A 457 45.96 -2.05 1.75
C THR A 457 46.06 -2.96 0.52
N SER A 458 45.50 -4.16 0.59
CA SER A 458 45.45 -5.08 -0.55
C SER A 458 44.34 -4.66 -1.53
N SER A 459 44.72 -4.58 -2.80
CA SER A 459 43.84 -4.29 -3.93
C SER A 459 44.41 -5.03 -5.13
N PHE A 460 43.60 -5.88 -5.76
CA PHE A 460 43.98 -6.64 -6.94
C PHE A 460 42.75 -7.14 -7.71
N GLU A 461 42.93 -7.48 -8.98
CA GLU A 461 41.91 -8.15 -9.78
C GLU A 461 41.96 -9.66 -9.52
N GLY A 462 40.91 -10.19 -8.91
CA GLY A 462 40.69 -11.62 -8.68
C GLY A 462 39.75 -12.23 -9.73
N VAL A 463 39.41 -13.50 -9.54
CA VAL A 463 38.43 -14.19 -10.41
C VAL A 463 37.00 -13.72 -10.09
N SER A 464 36.77 -13.33 -8.85
CA SER A 464 35.52 -12.74 -8.40
C SER A 464 35.39 -11.25 -8.74
N GLY A 465 36.38 -10.66 -9.43
CA GLY A 465 36.43 -9.24 -9.80
C GLY A 465 37.44 -8.46 -8.96
N HIS A 466 37.27 -7.13 -8.89
CA HIS A 466 38.14 -6.29 -8.07
C HIS A 466 37.98 -6.67 -6.58
N VAL A 467 39.08 -7.01 -5.91
CA VAL A 467 39.09 -7.37 -4.48
C VAL A 467 39.70 -6.23 -3.70
N VAL A 468 38.86 -5.53 -2.93
CA VAL A 468 39.23 -4.48 -1.98
C VAL A 468 38.43 -4.66 -0.69
N PHE A 469 39.11 -4.50 0.44
CA PHE A 469 38.48 -4.53 1.75
C PHE A 469 38.14 -3.11 2.21
N ASP A 470 36.94 -2.93 2.76
CA ASP A 470 36.51 -1.70 3.39
C ASP A 470 37.16 -1.52 4.78
N ALA A 471 36.88 -0.38 5.42
CA ALA A 471 37.36 -0.10 6.77
C ALA A 471 36.85 -1.14 7.82
N GLN A 472 35.72 -1.80 7.54
CA GLN A 472 35.12 -2.85 8.38
C GLN A 472 35.70 -4.25 8.08
N GLY A 473 36.52 -4.40 7.04
CA GLY A 473 37.19 -5.64 6.66
C GLY A 473 36.35 -6.53 5.75
N SER A 474 35.24 -6.01 5.25
CA SER A 474 34.37 -6.67 4.29
C SER A 474 34.79 -6.31 2.87
N ARG A 475 34.64 -7.26 1.96
CA ARG A 475 34.87 -7.00 0.54
C ARG A 475 33.75 -6.15 -0.06
N MET A 476 34.12 -5.19 -0.91
CA MET A 476 33.19 -4.45 -1.77
C MET A 476 32.97 -5.19 -3.10
N ALA A 477 31.73 -5.24 -3.58
CA ALA A 477 31.35 -5.91 -4.83
C ALA A 477 30.14 -5.23 -5.49
N TRP A 478 29.89 -5.55 -6.76
CA TRP A 478 28.67 -5.14 -7.46
C TRP A 478 27.48 -6.02 -7.03
N THR A 479 26.29 -5.43 -6.98
CA THR A 479 25.04 -6.17 -6.77
C THR A 479 24.38 -6.44 -8.12
N LEU A 480 23.99 -7.69 -8.37
CA LEU A 480 23.15 -8.12 -9.47
C LEU A 480 21.67 -8.00 -9.07
N ILE A 481 20.86 -7.54 -9.99
CA ILE A 481 19.42 -7.41 -9.84
C ILE A 481 18.74 -8.30 -10.88
N GLU A 482 17.84 -9.15 -10.42
CA GLU A 482 17.11 -10.10 -11.24
C GLU A 482 15.61 -10.05 -10.98
N GLN A 483 14.83 -10.51 -11.95
CA GLN A 483 13.39 -10.65 -11.84
C GLN A 483 12.97 -12.03 -12.34
N LEU A 484 12.05 -12.69 -11.62
CA LEU A 484 11.43 -13.92 -12.11
C LEU A 484 10.39 -13.57 -13.19
N GLN A 485 10.60 -14.06 -14.41
CA GLN A 485 9.71 -13.84 -15.56
C GLN A 485 9.38 -15.18 -16.24
N GLY A 486 8.12 -15.61 -16.17
CA GLY A 486 7.66 -16.87 -16.74
C GLY A 486 8.36 -18.08 -16.12
N GLY A 487 8.64 -18.04 -14.82
CA GLY A 487 9.33 -19.12 -14.11
C GLY A 487 10.84 -19.28 -14.41
N SER A 488 11.48 -18.26 -14.99
CA SER A 488 12.93 -18.18 -15.21
C SER A 488 13.47 -16.82 -14.75
N TYR A 489 14.61 -16.81 -14.05
CA TYR A 489 15.27 -15.59 -13.63
C TYR A 489 15.90 -14.85 -14.82
N LYS A 490 15.65 -13.55 -14.90
CA LYS A 490 16.22 -12.64 -15.90
C LYS A 490 16.96 -11.50 -15.21
N LYS A 491 18.19 -11.25 -15.65
CA LYS A 491 19.04 -10.15 -15.18
C LYS A 491 18.49 -8.82 -15.71
N ILE A 492 18.18 -7.90 -14.80
CA ILE A 492 17.60 -6.59 -15.12
C ILE A 492 18.57 -5.43 -14.93
N GLY A 493 19.64 -5.61 -14.14
CA GLY A 493 20.70 -4.62 -14.01
C GLY A 493 21.78 -4.96 -12.99
N TYR A 494 22.78 -4.09 -12.86
CA TYR A 494 23.79 -4.13 -11.82
C TYR A 494 23.85 -2.79 -11.09
N TYR A 495 24.25 -2.83 -9.82
CA TYR A 495 24.47 -1.65 -9.00
C TYR A 495 25.86 -1.66 -8.36
N ASP A 496 26.58 -0.56 -8.53
CA ASP A 496 27.85 -0.30 -7.85
C ASP A 496 27.62 0.73 -6.74
N SER A 497 27.64 0.26 -5.48
CA SER A 497 27.43 1.09 -4.30
C SER A 497 28.57 2.10 -4.04
N THR A 498 29.76 1.88 -4.60
CA THR A 498 30.91 2.78 -4.40
C THR A 498 30.80 4.04 -5.27
N LYS A 499 30.25 3.89 -6.48
CA LYS A 499 30.09 4.97 -7.45
C LYS A 499 28.66 5.52 -7.51
N GLY A 500 27.71 4.84 -6.87
CA GLY A 500 26.28 5.14 -6.98
C GLY A 500 25.74 4.92 -8.40
N ASN A 501 26.36 4.04 -9.18
CA ASN A 501 26.01 3.83 -10.59
C ASN A 501 25.08 2.62 -10.76
N LEU A 502 23.91 2.84 -11.36
CA LEU A 502 22.92 1.80 -11.68
C LEU A 502 22.94 1.53 -13.18
N SER A 503 23.48 0.39 -13.61
CA SER A 503 23.38 -0.07 -15.00
C SER A 503 22.09 -0.86 -15.18
N TRP A 504 21.23 -0.41 -16.10
CA TRP A 504 19.89 -0.98 -16.31
C TRP A 504 19.71 -1.49 -17.73
N TYR A 505 19.18 -2.71 -17.87
CA TYR A 505 18.95 -3.33 -19.19
C TYR A 505 17.57 -3.00 -19.78
N GLY A 506 16.60 -2.57 -18.97
CA GLY A 506 15.27 -2.18 -19.46
C GLY A 506 14.40 -3.35 -19.94
N ASN A 507 14.67 -4.55 -19.44
CA ASN A 507 13.94 -5.79 -19.75
C ASN A 507 13.04 -6.24 -18.58
N ASP A 508 12.77 -5.37 -17.60
CA ASP A 508 11.82 -5.63 -16.51
C ASP A 508 10.38 -5.68 -17.04
N LYS A 509 9.61 -6.67 -16.58
CA LYS A 509 8.22 -6.89 -17.01
C LYS A 509 7.29 -6.78 -15.82
N TRP A 510 6.27 -5.94 -15.97
CA TRP A 510 5.25 -5.70 -14.95
C TRP A 510 3.86 -5.99 -15.50
N ILE A 511 2.92 -6.33 -14.61
CA ILE A 511 1.52 -6.54 -14.97
C ILE A 511 0.86 -5.16 -15.13
N GLY A 512 0.98 -4.56 -16.31
CA GLY A 512 0.43 -3.24 -16.63
C GLY A 512 1.47 -2.31 -17.26
N PRO A 513 1.21 -0.99 -17.30
CA PRO A 513 2.09 -0.02 -17.96
C PRO A 513 3.39 0.27 -17.17
N GLY A 514 3.49 -0.17 -15.92
CA GLY A 514 4.64 0.10 -15.06
C GLY A 514 4.56 -0.66 -13.73
N PRO A 515 5.52 -0.44 -12.82
CA PRO A 515 5.52 -1.03 -11.48
C PRO A 515 4.30 -0.54 -10.68
N PRO A 516 3.78 -1.36 -9.75
CA PRO A 516 2.64 -0.96 -8.92
C PRO A 516 3.01 0.19 -7.97
N ALA A 517 1.98 0.94 -7.55
CA ALA A 517 2.12 1.98 -6.53
C ALA A 517 2.31 1.36 -5.14
N ASP A 518 3.01 2.08 -4.26
CA ASP A 518 3.31 1.67 -2.88
C ASP A 518 2.10 1.75 -1.94
N GLN A 519 1.12 2.58 -2.26
CA GLN A 519 -0.14 2.70 -1.54
C GLN A 519 -1.31 2.90 -2.51
N THR A 520 -2.52 2.61 -2.02
CA THR A 520 -3.74 2.90 -2.77
C THR A 520 -3.89 4.40 -2.98
N VAL A 521 -3.98 4.85 -4.23
CA VAL A 521 -4.13 6.26 -4.56
C VAL A 521 -5.57 6.68 -4.22
N VAL A 522 -5.73 7.74 -3.42
CA VAL A 522 -7.04 8.29 -3.11
C VAL A 522 -7.35 9.42 -4.09
N ILE A 523 -8.37 9.25 -4.92
CA ILE A 523 -8.84 10.30 -5.84
C ILE A 523 -10.05 10.99 -5.22
N GLU A 524 -10.00 12.31 -5.18
CA GLU A 524 -11.12 13.14 -4.72
C GLU A 524 -12.09 13.38 -5.88
N GLU A 525 -13.35 13.00 -5.70
CA GLU A 525 -14.41 13.21 -6.70
C GLU A 525 -15.58 14.00 -6.11
N PHE A 526 -16.04 15.01 -6.83
CA PHE A 526 -17.19 15.81 -6.43
C PHE A 526 -18.50 15.15 -6.88
N ARG A 527 -19.47 15.08 -5.98
CA ARG A 527 -20.85 14.69 -6.29
C ARG A 527 -21.64 15.92 -6.75
N TYR A 528 -22.38 15.73 -7.84
CA TYR A 528 -23.17 16.76 -8.51
C TYR A 528 -24.62 16.32 -8.63
N LEU A 529 -25.51 17.29 -8.82
CA LEU A 529 -26.94 17.05 -9.03
C LEU A 529 -27.14 16.32 -10.37
N SER A 530 -28.06 15.36 -10.39
CA SER A 530 -28.43 14.67 -11.62
C SER A 530 -28.96 15.65 -12.66
N GLN A 531 -28.25 15.79 -13.78
CA GLN A 531 -28.61 16.72 -14.85
C GLN A 531 -29.99 16.44 -15.44
N LYS A 532 -30.41 15.16 -15.46
CA LYS A 532 -31.75 14.77 -15.91
C LYS A 532 -32.84 15.34 -15.01
N LEU A 533 -32.63 15.30 -13.69
CA LEU A 533 -33.55 15.85 -12.70
C LEU A 533 -33.59 17.37 -12.78
N PHE A 534 -32.40 18.01 -12.83
CA PHE A 534 -32.29 19.46 -12.91
C PHE A 534 -33.00 20.05 -14.13
N VAL A 535 -32.74 19.50 -15.32
CA VAL A 535 -33.36 19.96 -16.57
C VAL A 535 -34.87 19.75 -16.54
N SER A 536 -35.35 18.58 -16.09
CA SER A 536 -36.79 18.27 -16.04
C SER A 536 -37.54 19.28 -15.16
N VAL A 537 -37.08 19.50 -13.93
CA VAL A 537 -37.70 20.43 -12.98
C VAL A 537 -37.62 21.88 -13.48
N SER A 538 -36.50 22.28 -14.10
CA SER A 538 -36.32 23.62 -14.67
C SER A 538 -37.32 23.92 -15.78
N VAL A 539 -37.66 22.93 -16.62
CA VAL A 539 -38.69 23.08 -17.66
C VAL A 539 -40.07 23.31 -17.04
N PHE A 540 -40.44 22.55 -16.00
CA PHE A 540 -41.70 22.76 -15.28
C PHE A 540 -41.76 24.13 -14.59
N ALA A 541 -40.66 24.58 -13.99
CA ALA A 541 -40.59 25.92 -13.41
C ALA A 541 -40.75 27.01 -14.48
N GLY A 542 -40.11 26.87 -15.63
CA GLY A 542 -40.24 27.80 -16.77
C GLY A 542 -41.67 27.88 -17.32
N LEU A 543 -42.35 26.74 -17.49
CA LEU A 543 -43.76 26.71 -17.88
C LEU A 543 -44.66 27.39 -16.85
N GLY A 544 -44.35 27.25 -15.56
CA GLY A 544 -45.07 27.93 -14.49
C GLY A 544 -44.90 29.45 -14.52
N VAL A 545 -43.69 29.93 -14.85
CA VAL A 545 -43.43 31.38 -15.01
C VAL A 545 -44.23 31.91 -16.20
N LEU A 546 -44.26 31.19 -17.33
CA LEU A 546 -45.08 31.57 -18.49
C LEU A 546 -46.57 31.63 -18.14
N LEU A 547 -47.09 30.63 -17.41
CA LEU A 547 -48.46 30.64 -16.91
C LEU A 547 -48.73 31.85 -16.00
N GLY A 548 -47.79 32.19 -15.12
CA GLY A 548 -47.85 33.37 -14.27
C GLY A 548 -47.94 34.68 -15.07
N ILE A 549 -47.16 34.82 -16.15
CA ILE A 549 -47.19 35.97 -17.06
C ILE A 549 -48.55 36.07 -17.76
N VAL A 550 -49.10 34.94 -18.24
CA VAL A 550 -50.43 34.90 -18.87
C VAL A 550 -51.52 35.34 -17.89
N CYS A 551 -51.53 34.79 -16.67
CA CYS A 551 -52.49 35.17 -15.63
C CYS A 551 -52.38 36.65 -15.23
N LEU A 552 -51.16 37.16 -15.10
CA LEU A 552 -50.91 38.57 -14.78
C LEU A 552 -51.41 39.49 -15.90
N THR A 553 -51.07 39.18 -17.15
CA THR A 553 -51.48 39.96 -18.33
C THR A 553 -53.00 39.97 -18.46
N PHE A 554 -53.65 38.81 -18.29
CA PHE A 554 -55.11 38.69 -18.29
C PHE A 554 -55.76 39.58 -17.21
N ASN A 555 -55.21 39.58 -15.99
CA ASN A 555 -55.76 40.34 -14.87
C ASN A 555 -55.57 41.86 -15.03
N ILE A 556 -54.45 42.30 -15.64
CA ILE A 556 -54.19 43.71 -15.94
C ILE A 556 -55.08 44.19 -17.08
N TYR A 557 -55.17 43.43 -18.17
CA TYR A 557 -55.95 43.80 -19.36
C TYR A 557 -57.44 43.98 -19.03
N ASN A 558 -58.00 43.06 -18.23
CA ASN A 558 -59.42 43.11 -17.84
C ASN A 558 -59.66 43.83 -16.50
N SER A 559 -58.71 44.66 -16.05
CA SER A 559 -58.79 45.34 -14.74
C SER A 559 -59.96 46.34 -14.62
N ASN A 560 -60.53 46.78 -15.75
CA ASN A 560 -61.68 47.68 -15.78
C ASN A 560 -63.02 46.95 -15.55
N VAL A 561 -63.08 45.62 -15.65
CA VAL A 561 -64.31 44.84 -15.47
C VAL A 561 -64.70 44.81 -14.00
N ARG A 562 -65.95 45.17 -13.68
CA ARG A 562 -66.46 45.29 -12.30
C ARG A 562 -66.24 44.04 -11.46
N TYR A 563 -66.42 42.85 -12.05
CA TYR A 563 -66.16 41.58 -11.38
C TYR A 563 -64.68 41.43 -10.94
N ILE A 564 -63.73 41.84 -11.79
CA ILE A 564 -62.30 41.78 -11.50
C ILE A 564 -61.89 42.88 -10.50
N GLN A 565 -62.44 44.09 -10.61
CA GLN A 565 -62.24 45.16 -9.63
C GLN A 565 -62.65 44.76 -8.21
N ASN A 566 -63.80 44.08 -8.08
CA ASN A 566 -64.29 43.56 -6.81
C ASN A 566 -63.35 42.50 -6.18
N SER A 567 -62.48 41.87 -6.97
CA SER A 567 -61.50 40.88 -6.52
C SER A 567 -60.18 41.47 -6.03
N GLN A 568 -60.07 42.82 -5.98
CA GLN A 568 -58.85 43.55 -5.64
C GLN A 568 -57.67 43.18 -6.56
N PRO A 569 -57.68 43.64 -7.83
CA PRO A 569 -56.78 43.14 -8.88
C PRO A 569 -55.30 43.36 -8.58
N TYR A 570 -54.94 44.47 -7.93
CA TYR A 570 -53.55 44.78 -7.58
C TYR A 570 -52.93 43.80 -6.58
N LEU A 571 -53.68 43.31 -5.60
CA LEU A 571 -53.16 42.29 -4.67
C LEU A 571 -52.95 40.95 -5.39
N ASN A 572 -53.86 40.57 -6.29
CA ASN A 572 -53.68 39.36 -7.12
C ASN A 572 -52.47 39.51 -8.06
N ASN A 573 -52.20 40.72 -8.58
CA ASN A 573 -50.99 41.00 -9.36
C ASN A 573 -49.72 40.82 -8.52
N MET A 574 -49.69 41.33 -7.28
CA MET A 574 -48.58 41.11 -6.34
C MET A 574 -48.42 39.61 -6.03
N THR A 575 -49.51 38.87 -5.86
CA THR A 575 -49.45 37.40 -5.68
C THR A 575 -48.82 36.71 -6.88
N ALA A 576 -49.23 37.06 -8.10
CA ALA A 576 -48.68 36.49 -9.33
C ALA A 576 -47.18 36.81 -9.49
N VAL A 577 -46.75 38.03 -9.17
CA VAL A 577 -45.33 38.43 -9.18
C VAL A 577 -44.53 37.62 -8.15
N GLY A 578 -45.03 37.47 -6.92
CA GLY A 578 -44.38 36.66 -5.90
C GLY A 578 -44.26 35.18 -6.30
N CYS A 579 -45.30 34.62 -6.93
CA CYS A 579 -45.30 33.28 -7.49
C CYS A 579 -44.24 33.09 -8.59
N MET A 580 -44.10 34.06 -9.50
CA MET A 580 -43.06 34.02 -10.53
C MET A 580 -41.65 34.10 -9.95
N MET A 581 -41.43 34.94 -8.93
CA MET A 581 -40.14 35.00 -8.22
C MET A 581 -39.81 33.69 -7.51
N ALA A 582 -40.79 33.08 -6.83
CA ALA A 582 -40.60 31.79 -6.17
C ALA A 582 -40.26 30.66 -7.17
N LEU A 583 -40.91 30.63 -8.34
CA LEU A 583 -40.56 29.69 -9.41
C LEU A 583 -39.16 29.95 -9.97
N ALA A 584 -38.76 31.22 -10.12
CA ALA A 584 -37.42 31.57 -10.57
C ALA A 584 -36.32 31.16 -9.57
N ALA A 585 -36.65 30.93 -8.29
CA ALA A 585 -35.70 30.41 -7.28
C ALA A 585 -35.28 28.95 -7.52
N VAL A 586 -36.03 28.19 -8.33
CA VAL A 586 -35.72 26.80 -8.67
C VAL A 586 -34.42 26.70 -9.48
N PHE A 587 -34.14 27.65 -10.38
CA PHE A 587 -32.92 27.67 -11.18
C PHE A 587 -31.65 27.77 -10.33
N PRO A 588 -31.46 28.81 -9.49
CA PRO A 588 -30.27 28.93 -8.67
C PRO A 588 -30.16 27.79 -7.64
N LEU A 589 -31.26 27.20 -7.17
CA LEU A 589 -31.26 26.04 -6.26
C LEU A 589 -30.57 24.81 -6.86
N GLY A 590 -30.72 24.59 -8.17
CA GLY A 590 -30.14 23.42 -8.85
C GLY A 590 -28.77 23.66 -9.51
N ILE A 591 -28.28 24.91 -9.54
CA ILE A 591 -26.94 25.23 -10.04
C ILE A 591 -25.89 24.76 -9.02
N ASP A 592 -25.05 23.81 -9.39
CA ASP A 592 -23.96 23.27 -8.58
C ASP A 592 -22.57 23.63 -9.16
N GLY A 593 -21.50 23.12 -8.54
CA GLY A 593 -20.11 23.35 -8.96
C GLY A 593 -19.77 22.84 -10.37
N LEU A 594 -20.66 22.05 -11.00
CA LEU A 594 -20.51 21.62 -12.39
C LEU A 594 -20.73 22.78 -13.37
N HIS A 595 -21.67 23.67 -13.05
CA HIS A 595 -22.08 24.75 -13.93
C HIS A 595 -21.34 26.06 -13.67
N VAL A 596 -20.87 26.26 -12.43
CA VAL A 596 -20.33 27.54 -11.98
C VAL A 596 -19.02 27.35 -11.22
N HIS A 597 -18.07 28.22 -11.52
CA HIS A 597 -16.77 28.22 -10.87
C HIS A 597 -16.88 28.64 -9.39
N ARG A 598 -16.06 28.04 -8.51
CA ARG A 598 -16.03 28.29 -7.05
C ARG A 598 -16.09 29.76 -6.61
N ARG A 599 -15.57 30.72 -7.39
CA ARG A 599 -15.59 32.15 -7.02
C ARG A 599 -16.97 32.78 -7.11
N GLN A 600 -17.83 32.30 -8.02
CA GLN A 600 -19.17 32.85 -8.25
C GLN A 600 -20.24 32.13 -7.42
N PHE A 601 -19.93 30.94 -6.92
CA PHE A 601 -20.86 30.10 -6.18
C PHE A 601 -21.46 30.73 -4.90
N PRO A 602 -20.72 31.50 -4.07
CA PRO A 602 -21.30 32.16 -2.89
C PRO A 602 -22.39 33.17 -3.24
N VAL A 603 -22.24 33.86 -4.38
CA VAL A 603 -23.25 34.80 -4.88
C VAL A 603 -24.55 34.07 -5.26
N ILE A 604 -24.43 32.88 -5.83
CA ILE A 604 -25.59 32.03 -6.15
C ILE A 604 -26.26 31.52 -4.86
N CYS A 605 -25.47 31.11 -3.86
CA CYS A 605 -26.01 30.73 -2.55
C CYS A 605 -26.89 31.83 -1.95
N GLN A 606 -26.43 33.08 -2.02
CA GLN A 606 -27.18 34.24 -1.56
C GLN A 606 -28.44 34.45 -2.41
N PHE A 607 -28.31 34.39 -3.73
CA PHE A 607 -29.43 34.59 -4.64
C PHE A 607 -30.56 33.58 -4.42
N ARG A 608 -30.25 32.32 -4.08
CA ARG A 608 -31.25 31.28 -3.69
C ARG A 608 -32.11 31.75 -2.53
N LEU A 609 -31.46 32.24 -1.46
CA LEU A 609 -32.10 32.67 -0.22
C LEU A 609 -33.04 33.85 -0.47
N TRP A 610 -32.51 34.87 -1.15
CA TRP A 610 -33.22 36.12 -1.45
C TRP A 610 -34.43 35.91 -2.36
N LEU A 611 -34.26 35.15 -3.45
CA LEU A 611 -35.33 34.99 -4.42
C LEU A 611 -36.49 34.17 -3.86
N LEU A 612 -36.20 33.11 -3.09
CA LEU A 612 -37.21 32.29 -2.42
C LEU A 612 -37.91 33.07 -1.29
N GLY A 613 -37.15 33.75 -0.43
CA GLY A 613 -37.69 34.51 0.70
C GLY A 613 -38.63 35.63 0.26
N LEU A 614 -38.17 36.51 -0.64
CA LEU A 614 -38.97 37.63 -1.14
C LEU A 614 -40.17 37.16 -1.97
N GLY A 615 -39.99 36.12 -2.80
CA GLY A 615 -41.09 35.53 -3.59
C GLY A 615 -42.21 35.00 -2.69
N PHE A 616 -41.85 34.24 -1.65
CA PHE A 616 -42.80 33.74 -0.64
C PHE A 616 -43.50 34.89 0.09
N SER A 617 -42.76 35.88 0.58
CA SER A 617 -43.31 37.02 1.34
C SER A 617 -44.29 37.85 0.54
N LEU A 618 -43.99 38.10 -0.73
CA LEU A 618 -44.86 38.86 -1.62
C LEU A 618 -46.12 38.07 -1.99
N ALA A 619 -45.97 36.78 -2.34
CA ALA A 619 -47.09 35.91 -2.68
C ALA A 619 -48.02 35.68 -1.50
N TYR A 620 -47.47 35.23 -0.37
CA TYR A 620 -48.26 34.92 0.82
C TYR A 620 -48.76 36.19 1.51
N GLY A 621 -47.95 37.24 1.63
CA GLY A 621 -48.34 38.50 2.29
C GLY A 621 -49.53 39.19 1.61
N SER A 622 -49.61 39.12 0.28
CA SER A 622 -50.75 39.65 -0.47
C SER A 622 -52.03 38.83 -0.24
N MET A 623 -51.95 37.49 -0.24
CA MET A 623 -53.08 36.60 0.09
C MET A 623 -53.54 36.78 1.55
N PHE A 624 -52.59 36.84 2.50
CA PHE A 624 -52.86 37.05 3.92
C PHE A 624 -53.58 38.38 4.17
N THR A 625 -53.07 39.47 3.59
CA THR A 625 -53.66 40.81 3.75
C THR A 625 -55.11 40.85 3.24
N LYS A 626 -55.39 40.13 2.15
CA LYS A 626 -56.74 40.02 1.58
C LYS A 626 -57.72 39.32 2.53
N ILE A 627 -57.31 38.21 3.15
CA ILE A 627 -58.12 37.52 4.16
C ILE A 627 -58.25 38.33 5.45
N TRP A 628 -57.17 38.96 5.92
CA TRP A 628 -57.18 39.85 7.08
C TRP A 628 -58.17 41.01 6.91
N TRP A 629 -58.21 41.60 5.71
CA TRP A 629 -59.16 42.64 5.38
C TRP A 629 -60.60 42.15 5.42
N VAL A 630 -60.89 41.00 4.83
CA VAL A 630 -62.23 40.38 4.90
C VAL A 630 -62.62 40.17 6.36
N HIS A 631 -61.75 39.53 7.15
CA HIS A 631 -62.01 39.30 8.57
C HIS A 631 -62.32 40.59 9.33
N THR A 632 -61.48 41.62 9.20
CA THR A 632 -61.64 42.89 9.93
C THR A 632 -62.88 43.69 9.51
N VAL A 633 -63.30 43.62 8.24
CA VAL A 633 -64.50 44.31 7.75
C VAL A 633 -65.78 43.64 8.26
N PHE A 634 -65.80 42.30 8.35
CA PHE A 634 -67.00 41.56 8.75
C PHE A 634 -67.16 41.40 10.26
N THR A 635 -66.08 41.18 11.01
CA THR A 635 -66.14 41.03 12.48
C THR A 635 -66.43 42.35 13.20
N LYS A 636 -65.89 43.48 12.73
CA LYS A 636 -66.15 44.81 13.32
C LYS A 636 -67.57 45.34 13.07
N LYS A 637 -68.36 44.65 12.23
CA LYS A 637 -69.76 45.01 11.97
C LYS A 637 -70.68 44.59 13.12
N ASP A 638 -70.30 43.57 13.89
CA ASP A 638 -71.08 43.09 15.03
C ASP A 638 -70.89 43.93 16.30
N GLU A 639 -69.72 44.58 16.48
CA GLU A 639 -69.46 45.47 17.63
C GLU A 639 -70.11 46.87 17.51
N LYS A 640 -70.58 47.29 16.33
CA LYS A 640 -71.03 48.67 16.06
C LYS A 640 -72.54 48.80 15.78
N LYS A 641 -73.40 48.13 16.55
CA LYS A 641 -74.83 48.46 16.57
C LYS A 641 -75.15 49.82 17.24
N ASP A 642 -74.27 50.37 18.08
CA ASP A 642 -74.61 51.57 18.89
C ASP A 642 -73.96 52.92 18.51
N LYS A 643 -73.11 53.03 17.48
CA LYS A 643 -72.62 54.35 17.03
C LYS A 643 -72.60 54.47 15.52
N ARG A 644 -73.68 55.05 14.98
CA ARG A 644 -73.84 55.39 13.56
C ARG A 644 -72.95 56.60 13.19
N LYS A 645 -72.38 56.54 11.98
CA LYS A 645 -71.66 57.58 11.21
C LYS A 645 -70.17 57.81 11.54
N VAL A 646 -69.33 56.85 11.14
CA VAL A 646 -68.13 57.18 10.34
C VAL A 646 -68.11 56.20 9.17
N ASN A 647 -68.28 56.70 7.95
CA ASN A 647 -67.98 55.99 6.72
C ASN A 647 -66.49 55.64 6.72
N GLN A 648 -66.11 54.50 7.28
CA GLN A 648 -64.75 54.00 7.16
C GLN A 648 -64.67 53.18 5.87
N HIS A 649 -64.71 53.88 4.73
CA HIS A 649 -64.18 53.34 3.49
C HIS A 649 -62.69 53.08 3.77
N LEU A 650 -62.31 51.81 3.96
CA LEU A 650 -60.91 51.49 4.19
C LEU A 650 -60.14 51.84 2.91
N GLU A 651 -59.29 52.85 2.98
CA GLU A 651 -58.57 53.35 1.81
C GLU A 651 -57.65 52.25 1.24
N PRO A 652 -57.58 52.08 -0.10
CA PRO A 652 -56.78 51.03 -0.74
C PRO A 652 -55.30 51.01 -0.30
N TRP A 653 -54.74 52.16 0.09
CA TRP A 653 -53.34 52.27 0.51
C TRP A 653 -53.02 51.45 1.76
N LYS A 654 -53.97 51.21 2.67
CA LYS A 654 -53.75 50.44 3.91
C LYS A 654 -53.45 48.97 3.64
N LEU A 655 -54.02 48.40 2.58
CA LEU A 655 -53.74 47.04 2.14
C LEU A 655 -52.29 46.93 1.65
N TYR A 656 -51.84 47.87 0.80
CA TYR A 656 -50.47 47.88 0.30
C TYR A 656 -49.46 48.15 1.42
N ALA A 657 -49.79 49.02 2.37
CA ALA A 657 -48.95 49.26 3.55
C ALA A 657 -48.75 47.98 4.36
N THR A 658 -49.78 47.14 4.53
CA THR A 658 -49.68 45.88 5.28
C THR A 658 -48.77 44.88 4.59
N VAL A 659 -48.90 44.72 3.27
CA VAL A 659 -47.99 43.86 2.47
C VAL A 659 -46.56 44.40 2.52
N GLY A 660 -46.38 45.72 2.41
CA GLY A 660 -45.07 46.39 2.50
C GLY A 660 -44.39 46.17 3.85
N VAL A 661 -45.13 46.21 4.96
CA VAL A 661 -44.60 45.92 6.30
C VAL A 661 -44.13 44.47 6.40
N LEU A 662 -44.95 43.50 5.95
CA LEU A 662 -44.58 42.08 5.96
C LEU A 662 -43.33 41.79 5.12
N LEU A 663 -43.23 42.42 3.94
CA LEU A 663 -42.05 42.30 3.08
C LEU A 663 -40.81 42.98 3.70
N SER A 664 -40.98 44.12 4.37
CA SER A 664 -39.88 44.84 5.01
C SER A 664 -39.28 44.05 6.16
N ILE A 665 -40.11 43.37 6.96
CA ILE A 665 -39.64 42.46 8.03
C ILE A 665 -38.75 41.36 7.44
N ASP A 666 -39.16 40.77 6.32
CA ASP A 666 -38.40 39.72 5.64
C ASP A 666 -37.06 40.23 5.11
N ILE A 667 -37.07 41.37 4.39
CA ILE A 667 -35.84 42.01 3.88
C ILE A 667 -34.86 42.30 5.02
N LEU A 668 -35.33 42.89 6.13
CA LEU A 668 -34.49 43.17 7.29
C LEU A 668 -33.92 41.88 7.90
N SER A 669 -34.73 40.83 8.02
CA SER A 669 -34.27 39.54 8.57
C SER A 669 -33.18 38.88 7.70
N LEU A 670 -33.33 38.91 6.37
CA LEU A 670 -32.35 38.34 5.43
C LEU A 670 -31.07 39.19 5.35
N MET A 671 -31.18 40.53 5.39
CA MET A 671 -30.02 41.42 5.46
C MET A 671 -29.20 41.17 6.72
N ILE A 672 -29.85 41.08 7.89
CA ILE A 672 -29.16 40.84 9.16
C ILE A 672 -28.44 39.50 9.11
N TRP A 673 -29.11 38.44 8.64
CA TRP A 673 -28.47 37.14 8.49
C TRP A 673 -27.24 37.23 7.57
N GLN A 674 -27.36 37.84 6.40
CA GLN A 674 -26.27 37.90 5.42
C GLN A 674 -25.07 38.74 5.87
N ILE A 675 -25.28 39.77 6.70
CA ILE A 675 -24.21 40.61 7.24
C ILE A 675 -23.52 39.93 8.42
N VAL A 676 -24.30 39.28 9.30
CA VAL A 676 -23.78 38.70 10.55
C VAL A 676 -23.14 37.33 10.32
N ASP A 677 -23.76 36.48 9.48
CA ASP A 677 -23.32 35.11 9.20
C ASP A 677 -23.52 34.78 7.70
N PRO A 678 -22.64 35.30 6.82
CA PRO A 678 -22.76 35.12 5.38
C PRO A 678 -22.59 33.64 4.98
N LEU A 679 -23.43 33.19 4.04
CA LEU A 679 -23.29 31.86 3.46
C LEU A 679 -21.98 31.74 2.67
N HIS A 680 -21.21 30.71 2.98
CA HIS A 680 -19.97 30.33 2.32
C HIS A 680 -20.03 28.88 1.85
N ILE A 681 -19.02 28.46 1.07
CA ILE A 681 -18.92 27.10 0.55
C ILE A 681 -18.24 26.24 1.60
N THR A 682 -18.89 25.14 1.95
CA THR A 682 -18.34 24.10 2.81
C THR A 682 -18.31 22.79 2.05
N VAL A 683 -17.22 22.03 2.25
CA VAL A 683 -17.02 20.73 1.60
C VAL A 683 -17.20 19.63 2.62
N GLU A 684 -18.24 18.83 2.45
CA GLU A 684 -18.48 17.64 3.26
C GLU A 684 -17.73 16.45 2.63
N LYS A 685 -16.95 15.74 3.45
CA LYS A 685 -16.19 14.56 3.02
C LYS A 685 -16.93 13.30 3.44
N PHE A 686 -17.31 12.48 2.47
CA PHE A 686 -17.95 11.19 2.75
C PHE A 686 -16.93 10.08 3.03
N THR A 687 -17.41 8.90 3.44
CA THR A 687 -16.55 7.72 3.56
C THR A 687 -15.96 7.33 2.21
N ARG A 688 -14.72 6.81 2.21
CA ARG A 688 -14.06 6.34 0.99
C ARG A 688 -14.80 5.15 0.40
N GLU A 689 -14.99 5.17 -0.90
CA GLU A 689 -15.70 4.15 -1.66
C GLU A 689 -14.72 3.44 -2.60
N ALA A 690 -14.86 2.12 -2.72
CA ALA A 690 -14.14 1.37 -3.74
C ALA A 690 -14.79 1.65 -5.10
N PRO A 691 -14.01 1.94 -6.16
CA PRO A 691 -14.53 2.19 -7.49
C PRO A 691 -15.31 0.97 -8.01
N LYS A 692 -16.27 1.22 -8.90
CA LYS A 692 -16.97 0.17 -9.64
C LYS A 692 -16.03 -0.37 -10.74
N GLY A 693 -15.08 -1.21 -10.37
CA GLY A 693 -14.08 -1.83 -11.24
C GLY A 693 -12.81 -2.21 -10.47
N ASP A 694 -11.94 -3.04 -11.06
CA ASP A 694 -10.65 -3.44 -10.45
C ASP A 694 -9.55 -2.38 -10.68
N LEU A 695 -9.87 -1.13 -10.32
CA LEU A 695 -8.93 -0.02 -10.33
C LEU A 695 -8.29 0.10 -8.93
N ASP A 696 -6.97 0.27 -8.89
CA ASP A 696 -6.18 0.38 -7.66
C ASP A 696 -6.26 1.77 -7.02
N VAL A 697 -7.48 2.27 -6.90
CA VAL A 697 -7.80 3.62 -6.46
C VAL A 697 -8.92 3.55 -5.43
N LEU A 698 -8.88 4.40 -4.41
CA LEU A 698 -10.03 4.66 -3.54
C LEU A 698 -10.62 6.01 -3.91
N ILE A 699 -11.94 6.07 -4.07
CA ILE A 699 -12.63 7.32 -4.37
C ILE A 699 -13.05 7.96 -3.04
N GLN A 700 -12.71 9.23 -2.86
CA GLN A 700 -13.10 10.06 -1.74
C GLN A 700 -14.21 11.01 -2.23
N PRO A 701 -15.49 10.73 -1.95
CA PRO A 701 -16.58 11.57 -2.44
C PRO A 701 -16.65 12.86 -1.63
N LEU A 702 -16.80 13.98 -2.34
CA LEU A 702 -16.90 15.32 -1.79
C LEU A 702 -18.23 15.96 -2.19
N LEU A 703 -18.87 16.66 -1.25
CA LEU A 703 -20.10 17.44 -1.50
C LEU A 703 -19.86 18.91 -1.23
N GLU A 704 -20.18 19.76 -2.18
CA GLU A 704 -20.21 21.22 -1.94
C GLU A 704 -21.62 21.65 -1.53
N HIS A 705 -21.73 22.28 -0.36
CA HIS A 705 -22.97 22.87 0.12
C HIS A 705 -22.76 24.33 0.55
N CYS A 706 -23.83 25.12 0.47
CA CYS A 706 -23.84 26.46 1.01
C CYS A 706 -24.17 26.37 2.50
N SER A 707 -23.22 26.69 3.37
CA SER A 707 -23.45 26.71 4.83
C SER A 707 -23.03 28.05 5.42
N SER A 708 -23.58 28.34 6.59
CA SER A 708 -23.15 29.42 7.47
C SER A 708 -22.73 28.79 8.81
N GLU A 709 -22.05 29.53 9.68
CA GLU A 709 -21.57 28.95 10.95
C GLU A 709 -22.74 28.52 11.85
N LYS A 710 -23.83 29.30 11.83
CA LYS A 710 -25.04 29.05 12.63
C LYS A 710 -26.28 28.82 11.76
N MET A 711 -26.11 28.10 10.64
CA MET A 711 -27.16 27.84 9.64
C MET A 711 -28.49 27.37 10.26
N ASN A 712 -28.45 26.34 11.10
CA ASN A 712 -29.66 25.78 11.71
C ASN A 712 -30.39 26.77 12.63
N THR A 713 -29.66 27.69 13.27
CA THR A 713 -30.25 28.71 14.15
C THR A 713 -30.99 29.75 13.31
N TRP A 714 -30.36 30.26 12.26
CA TRP A 714 -30.97 31.22 11.35
C TRP A 714 -32.18 30.64 10.60
N LEU A 715 -32.04 29.43 10.05
CA LEU A 715 -33.15 28.72 9.41
C LEU A 715 -34.30 28.48 10.40
N GLY A 716 -34.01 28.09 11.64
CA GLY A 716 -35.02 27.89 12.68
C GLY A 716 -35.80 29.16 13.02
N VAL A 717 -35.10 30.31 13.15
CA VAL A 717 -35.74 31.61 13.40
C VAL A 717 -36.62 32.01 12.20
N VAL A 718 -36.11 31.90 10.98
CA VAL A 718 -36.84 32.28 9.76
C VAL A 718 -38.06 31.38 9.53
N TYR A 719 -37.88 30.07 9.58
CA TYR A 719 -38.99 29.11 9.44
C TYR A 719 -40.00 29.22 10.58
N GLY A 720 -39.54 29.51 11.80
CA GLY A 720 -40.42 29.69 12.96
C GLY A 720 -41.40 30.85 12.77
N TYR A 721 -40.93 32.04 12.40
CA TYR A 721 -41.82 33.19 12.22
C TYR A 721 -42.73 33.03 10.98
N LYS A 722 -42.21 32.44 9.89
CA LYS A 722 -43.02 32.13 8.70
C LYS A 722 -44.09 31.10 9.03
N GLY A 723 -43.77 30.08 9.82
CA GLY A 723 -44.71 29.08 10.31
C GLY A 723 -45.84 29.68 11.14
N LEU A 724 -45.51 30.61 12.05
CA LEU A 724 -46.53 31.33 12.83
C LEU A 724 -47.46 32.16 11.92
N LEU A 725 -46.89 32.83 10.91
CA LEU A 725 -47.64 33.60 9.92
C LEU A 725 -48.56 32.68 9.08
N LEU A 726 -48.08 31.49 8.70
CA LEU A 726 -48.86 30.46 8.00
C LEU A 726 -50.06 29.98 8.84
N LEU A 727 -49.83 29.67 10.11
CA LEU A 727 -50.88 29.22 11.04
C LEU A 727 -51.93 30.32 11.27
N LEU A 728 -51.50 31.57 11.44
CA LEU A 728 -52.40 32.71 11.56
C LEU A 728 -53.26 32.88 10.31
N GLY A 729 -52.68 32.74 9.11
CA GLY A 729 -53.46 32.84 7.87
C GLY A 729 -54.45 31.68 7.69
N ILE A 730 -54.12 30.45 8.10
CA ILE A 730 -55.08 29.34 8.11
C ILE A 730 -56.23 29.65 9.07
N PHE A 731 -55.93 30.13 10.28
CA PHE A 731 -56.93 30.49 11.29
C PHE A 731 -57.91 31.54 10.74
N LEU A 732 -57.39 32.62 10.14
CA LEU A 732 -58.24 33.67 9.56
C LEU A 732 -59.04 33.18 8.34
N ALA A 733 -58.47 32.29 7.53
CA ALA A 733 -59.17 31.68 6.40
C ALA A 733 -60.33 30.79 6.87
N TYR A 734 -60.16 30.08 8.00
CA TYR A 734 -61.21 29.27 8.62
C TYR A 734 -62.35 30.13 9.15
N GLU A 735 -62.05 31.19 9.91
CA GLU A 735 -63.04 32.12 10.46
C GLU A 735 -63.87 32.81 9.37
N THR A 736 -63.24 33.13 8.23
CA THR A 736 -63.92 33.84 7.13
C THR A 736 -64.68 32.95 6.15
N LYS A 737 -64.69 31.61 6.33
CA LYS A 737 -65.25 30.66 5.35
C LYS A 737 -66.77 30.77 5.14
N SER A 738 -67.51 31.06 6.22
CA SER A 738 -68.98 31.05 6.26
C SER A 738 -69.60 32.34 5.75
N ILE A 739 -68.80 33.39 5.52
CA ILE A 739 -69.27 34.71 5.12
C ILE A 739 -69.50 34.72 3.60
N SER A 740 -70.76 34.77 3.15
CA SER A 740 -71.10 34.96 1.73
C SER A 740 -71.56 36.40 1.48
N THR A 741 -70.81 37.14 0.66
CA THR A 741 -71.28 38.45 0.15
C THR A 741 -71.09 38.56 -1.35
N GLU A 742 -72.09 39.16 -2.00
CA GLU A 742 -72.10 39.40 -3.45
C GLU A 742 -71.00 40.37 -3.92
N LYS A 743 -70.46 41.18 -2.99
CA LYS A 743 -69.40 42.16 -3.26
C LYS A 743 -67.98 41.56 -3.29
N ILE A 744 -67.72 40.37 -2.73
CA ILE A 744 -66.36 39.76 -2.67
C ILE A 744 -66.45 38.23 -2.81
N ASN A 745 -66.50 37.71 -4.04
CA ASN A 745 -66.68 36.27 -4.29
C ASN A 745 -65.35 35.46 -4.29
N ASP A 746 -64.20 36.12 -4.20
CA ASP A 746 -62.87 35.52 -4.43
C ASP A 746 -62.15 35.07 -3.13
N HIS A 747 -62.64 35.45 -1.96
CA HIS A 747 -61.96 35.18 -0.68
C HIS A 747 -61.88 33.68 -0.34
N ARG A 748 -62.85 32.86 -0.77
CA ARG A 748 -62.83 31.40 -0.58
C ARG A 748 -61.70 30.72 -1.36
N ALA A 749 -61.47 31.15 -2.60
CA ALA A 749 -60.37 30.63 -3.42
C ALA A 749 -59.00 31.00 -2.80
N VAL A 750 -58.88 32.23 -2.29
CA VAL A 750 -57.68 32.67 -1.54
C VAL A 750 -57.46 31.84 -0.27
N GLY A 751 -58.51 31.53 0.48
CA GLY A 751 -58.42 30.67 1.66
C GLY A 751 -57.94 29.24 1.33
N MET A 752 -58.42 28.65 0.24
CA MET A 752 -57.96 27.33 -0.22
C MET A 752 -56.50 27.35 -0.68
N ALA A 753 -56.08 28.43 -1.36
CA ALA A 753 -54.68 28.62 -1.76
C ALA A 753 -53.76 28.74 -0.54
N ILE A 754 -54.14 29.54 0.47
CA ILE A 754 -53.39 29.68 1.74
C ILE A 754 -53.24 28.33 2.45
N TYR A 755 -54.30 27.53 2.52
CA TYR A 755 -54.27 26.20 3.13
C TYR A 755 -53.26 25.28 2.42
N ASN A 756 -53.32 25.22 1.09
CA ASN A 756 -52.40 24.37 0.31
C ASN A 756 -50.94 24.78 0.47
N VAL A 757 -50.64 26.09 0.36
CA VAL A 757 -49.29 26.63 0.53
C VAL A 757 -48.77 26.32 1.94
N ALA A 758 -49.59 26.55 2.97
CA ALA A 758 -49.19 26.35 4.35
C ALA A 758 -48.85 24.88 4.65
N VAL A 759 -49.68 23.94 4.22
CA VAL A 759 -49.45 22.50 4.43
C VAL A 759 -48.19 22.03 3.70
N LEU A 760 -48.02 22.40 2.43
CA LEU A 760 -46.83 22.02 1.66
C LEU A 760 -45.55 22.58 2.29
N CYS A 761 -45.54 23.85 2.72
CA CYS A 761 -44.37 24.46 3.36
C CYS A 761 -44.05 23.85 4.74
N MET A 762 -45.06 23.56 5.57
CA MET A 762 -44.85 22.94 6.89
C MET A 762 -44.27 21.52 6.81
N ILE A 763 -44.60 20.76 5.75
CA ILE A 763 -44.05 19.41 5.54
C ILE A 763 -42.64 19.48 4.92
N THR A 764 -42.44 20.34 3.93
CA THR A 764 -41.22 20.31 3.10
C THR A 764 -40.01 20.97 3.75
N ALA A 765 -40.20 22.00 4.58
CA ALA A 765 -39.09 22.67 5.27
C ALA A 765 -38.33 21.73 6.23
N PRO A 766 -38.97 20.93 7.12
CA PRO A 766 -38.26 19.95 7.94
C PRO A 766 -37.62 18.82 7.13
N VAL A 767 -38.30 18.32 6.10
CA VAL A 767 -37.80 17.21 5.25
C VAL A 767 -36.50 17.60 4.55
N THR A 768 -36.42 18.81 4.00
CA THR A 768 -35.22 19.30 3.30
C THR A 768 -34.04 19.54 4.26
N MET A 769 -34.29 19.90 5.53
CA MET A 769 -33.23 19.98 6.54
C MET A 769 -32.62 18.62 6.86
N ILE A 770 -33.47 17.59 6.98
CA ILE A 770 -33.04 16.21 7.30
C ILE A 770 -32.27 15.58 6.12
N LEU A 771 -32.70 15.83 4.90
CA LEU A 771 -32.13 15.25 3.68
C LEU A 771 -30.96 16.06 3.09
N SER A 772 -30.37 16.98 3.85
CA SER A 772 -29.31 17.88 3.38
C SER A 772 -28.05 17.17 2.84
N SER A 773 -27.77 15.95 3.31
CA SER A 773 -26.65 15.12 2.82
C SER A 773 -26.94 14.42 1.48
N GLN A 774 -28.20 14.35 1.05
CA GLN A 774 -28.63 13.78 -0.23
C GLN A 774 -29.10 14.88 -1.18
N GLN A 775 -28.21 15.36 -2.04
CA GLN A 775 -28.49 16.49 -2.95
C GLN A 775 -29.70 16.26 -3.86
N ASP A 776 -29.77 15.13 -4.57
CA ASP A 776 -30.87 14.84 -5.50
C ASP A 776 -32.24 14.83 -4.79
N ALA A 777 -32.32 14.21 -3.61
CA ALA A 777 -33.54 14.11 -2.83
C ALA A 777 -33.95 15.48 -2.27
N SER A 778 -33.02 16.20 -1.63
CA SER A 778 -33.29 17.54 -1.08
C SER A 778 -33.75 18.52 -2.15
N PHE A 779 -33.08 18.53 -3.31
CA PHE A 779 -33.47 19.36 -4.45
C PHE A 779 -34.87 19.00 -4.95
N ALA A 780 -35.15 17.71 -5.20
CA ALA A 780 -36.45 17.27 -5.70
C ALA A 780 -37.61 17.66 -4.78
N PHE A 781 -37.48 17.43 -3.47
CA PHE A 781 -38.53 17.81 -2.50
C PHE A 781 -38.75 19.32 -2.45
N ALA A 782 -37.67 20.12 -2.39
CA ALA A 782 -37.77 21.57 -2.36
C ALA A 782 -38.42 22.13 -3.65
N SER A 783 -37.92 21.71 -4.81
CA SER A 783 -38.36 22.26 -6.09
C SER A 783 -39.79 21.82 -6.46
N LEU A 784 -40.15 20.56 -6.22
CA LEU A 784 -41.51 20.08 -6.50
C LEU A 784 -42.53 20.74 -5.58
N ALA A 785 -42.19 20.95 -4.31
CA ALA A 785 -43.05 21.68 -3.39
C ALA A 785 -43.32 23.12 -3.86
N ILE A 786 -42.29 23.84 -4.30
CA ILE A 786 -42.42 25.19 -4.86
C ILE A 786 -43.31 25.16 -6.11
N VAL A 787 -43.02 24.27 -7.06
CA VAL A 787 -43.77 24.16 -8.32
C VAL A 787 -45.24 23.84 -8.06
N PHE A 788 -45.55 22.79 -7.29
CA PHE A 788 -46.94 22.42 -7.01
C PHE A 788 -47.69 23.51 -6.24
N SER A 789 -47.05 24.11 -5.23
CA SER A 789 -47.63 25.20 -4.43
C SER A 789 -48.02 26.39 -5.31
N VAL A 790 -47.14 26.80 -6.22
CA VAL A 790 -47.38 27.92 -7.12
C VAL A 790 -48.43 27.58 -8.18
N TYR A 791 -48.35 26.41 -8.81
CA TYR A 791 -49.32 25.98 -9.82
C TYR A 791 -50.74 25.94 -9.27
N ILE A 792 -50.93 25.32 -8.10
CA ILE A 792 -52.23 25.26 -7.44
C ILE A 792 -52.72 26.67 -7.11
N THR A 793 -51.85 27.54 -6.59
CA THR A 793 -52.20 28.94 -6.25
C THR A 793 -52.65 29.72 -7.49
N LEU A 794 -51.91 29.66 -8.60
CA LEU A 794 -52.26 30.36 -9.83
C LEU A 794 -53.58 29.82 -10.42
N VAL A 795 -53.74 28.50 -10.46
CA VAL A 795 -54.95 27.86 -10.99
C VAL A 795 -56.18 28.24 -10.16
N VAL A 796 -56.10 28.11 -8.83
CA VAL A 796 -57.22 28.39 -7.92
C VAL A 796 -57.64 29.86 -7.97
N LEU A 797 -56.69 30.79 -8.09
CA LEU A 797 -56.98 32.23 -8.07
C LEU A 797 -57.42 32.81 -9.42
N PHE A 798 -56.89 32.32 -10.54
CA PHE A 798 -57.10 32.94 -11.86
C PHE A 798 -58.02 32.14 -12.78
N VAL A 799 -58.05 30.80 -12.71
CA VAL A 799 -58.89 30.00 -13.63
C VAL A 799 -60.38 30.24 -13.44
N PRO A 800 -60.93 30.34 -12.21
CA PRO A 800 -62.35 30.69 -12.04
C PRO A 800 -62.70 32.05 -12.66
N LYS A 801 -61.78 33.02 -12.60
CA LYS A 801 -61.96 34.37 -13.16
C LYS A 801 -61.95 34.33 -14.69
N MET A 802 -60.95 33.66 -15.27
CA MET A 802 -60.85 33.46 -16.72
C MET A 802 -62.07 32.73 -17.26
N ARG A 803 -62.45 31.60 -16.65
CA ARG A 803 -63.62 30.83 -17.06
C ARG A 803 -64.89 31.67 -16.99
N ARG A 804 -65.15 32.36 -15.88
CA ARG A 804 -66.39 33.13 -15.73
C ARG A 804 -66.49 34.26 -16.77
N LEU A 805 -65.40 34.97 -17.04
CA LEU A 805 -65.37 36.06 -18.01
C LEU A 805 -65.56 35.55 -19.46
N ILE A 806 -64.89 34.46 -19.83
CA ILE A 806 -64.96 33.88 -21.18
C ILE A 806 -66.33 33.20 -21.44
N THR A 807 -66.85 32.46 -20.47
CA THR A 807 -68.08 31.66 -20.68
C THR A 807 -69.37 32.50 -20.59
N ARG A 808 -69.37 33.63 -19.85
CA ARG A 808 -70.58 34.46 -19.68
C ARG A 808 -70.69 35.63 -20.67
N GLY A 809 -69.66 35.94 -21.46
CA GLY A 809 -69.76 36.95 -22.51
C GLY A 809 -70.07 38.37 -22.01
N GLU A 810 -69.68 38.75 -20.79
CA GLU A 810 -69.81 40.15 -20.27
C GLU A 810 -68.87 41.15 -20.99
N TRP A 811 -68.31 40.79 -22.15
CA TRP A 811 -67.63 41.74 -23.05
C TRP A 811 -68.63 42.67 -23.76
N GLN A 812 -69.93 42.32 -23.84
CA GLN A 812 -70.94 43.01 -24.65
C GLN A 812 -72.12 43.63 -23.90
N SER A 813 -72.35 43.31 -22.62
CA SER A 813 -73.52 43.85 -21.89
C SER A 813 -73.39 45.34 -21.54
N ASP A 814 -72.18 45.83 -21.27
CA ASP A 814 -71.99 47.16 -20.69
C ASP A 814 -71.82 48.28 -21.74
N ALA A 815 -71.58 47.93 -23.00
CA ALA A 815 -71.54 48.90 -24.10
C ALA A 815 -72.95 49.33 -24.57
N GLN A 816 -73.99 48.56 -24.26
CA GLN A 816 -75.37 48.84 -24.69
C GLN A 816 -76.17 49.63 -23.64
N GLU A 817 -75.76 49.60 -22.36
CA GLU A 817 -76.41 50.37 -21.28
C GLU A 817 -75.99 51.86 -21.24
N THR A 818 -74.88 52.23 -21.91
CA THR A 818 -74.42 53.63 -21.98
C THR A 818 -75.16 54.49 -23.01
N MET A 819 -76.11 53.93 -23.78
CA MET A 819 -76.93 54.69 -24.75
C MET A 819 -78.42 54.79 -24.41
N LYS A 820 -78.90 54.21 -23.31
CA LYS A 820 -80.32 54.28 -22.91
C LYS A 820 -80.52 54.50 -21.42
N THR A 821 -80.05 55.63 -20.89
CA THR A 821 -80.51 56.14 -19.59
C THR A 821 -80.70 57.65 -19.63
N GLY A 822 -81.63 58.08 -20.48
CA GLY A 822 -82.48 59.23 -20.19
C GLY A 822 -83.88 58.70 -19.88
N SER A 823 -84.30 58.76 -18.61
CA SER A 823 -85.68 58.56 -18.13
C SER A 823 -86.28 57.14 -18.19
N SER A 824 -86.14 56.34 -17.11
CA SER A 824 -87.22 55.49 -16.53
C SER A 824 -86.77 54.45 -15.47
N THR A 825 -86.33 54.85 -14.27
CA THR A 825 -86.15 53.91 -13.14
C THR A 825 -86.55 54.47 -11.76
N ASN A 826 -87.66 55.22 -11.69
CA ASN A 826 -88.26 55.60 -10.40
C ASN A 826 -89.58 54.88 -10.05
N ASN A 827 -90.18 54.08 -10.95
CA ASN A 827 -91.52 53.53 -10.68
C ASN A 827 -91.54 52.17 -9.96
N ASN A 828 -90.54 51.31 -10.14
CA ASN A 828 -90.59 49.94 -9.58
C ASN A 828 -90.29 49.85 -8.08
N ASP A 829 -89.45 50.74 -7.53
CA ASP A 829 -89.10 50.70 -6.11
C ASP A 829 -90.18 51.34 -5.22
N GLU A 830 -90.91 52.33 -5.75
CA GLU A 830 -92.05 52.95 -5.06
C GLU A 830 -93.26 52.00 -4.96
N GLU A 831 -93.50 51.21 -6.00
CA GLU A 831 -94.61 50.25 -6.05
C GLU A 831 -94.38 49.07 -5.10
N LYS A 832 -93.13 48.60 -4.99
CA LYS A 832 -92.72 47.54 -4.07
C LYS A 832 -92.79 47.97 -2.60
N SER A 833 -92.47 49.24 -2.30
CA SER A 833 -92.60 49.82 -0.96
C SER A 833 -94.08 49.96 -0.52
N ARG A 834 -94.96 50.36 -1.44
CA ARG A 834 -96.41 50.48 -1.16
C ARG A 834 -97.09 49.12 -1.00
N GLN A 835 -96.60 48.08 -1.67
CA GLN A 835 -97.11 46.71 -1.53
C GLN A 835 -96.74 46.11 -0.16
N LEU A 836 -95.51 46.32 0.30
CA LEU A 836 -95.05 45.87 1.62
C LEU A 836 -95.76 46.60 2.79
N GLU A 837 -96.15 47.87 2.61
CA GLU A 837 -96.96 48.59 3.61
C GLU A 837 -98.41 48.09 3.72
N ARG A 838 -98.99 47.56 2.62
CA ARG A 838 -100.33 46.95 2.66
C ARG A 838 -100.31 45.59 3.36
N GLU A 839 -99.32 44.75 3.04
CA GLU A 839 -99.15 43.44 3.68
C GLU A 839 -98.90 43.57 5.19
N ASN A 840 -98.13 44.57 5.62
CA ASN A 840 -97.92 44.84 7.05
C ASN A 840 -99.20 45.31 7.79
N LYS A 841 -100.07 46.08 7.12
CA LYS A 841 -101.35 46.51 7.70
C LYS A 841 -102.38 45.37 7.79
N GLU A 842 -102.38 44.44 6.82
CA GLU A 842 -103.21 43.23 6.90
C GLU A 842 -102.72 42.29 8.00
N LEU A 843 -101.41 42.07 8.12
CA LEU A 843 -100.84 41.26 9.21
C LEU A 843 -101.15 41.84 10.59
N GLN A 844 -101.14 43.17 10.74
CA GLN A 844 -101.52 43.81 12.01
C GLN A 844 -103.02 43.63 12.35
N LYS A 845 -103.91 43.64 11.35
CA LYS A 845 -105.33 43.33 11.56
C LYS A 845 -105.54 41.87 11.99
N ILE A 846 -104.83 40.93 11.35
CA ILE A 846 -104.90 39.50 11.68
C ILE A 846 -104.40 39.24 13.10
N ILE A 847 -103.34 39.91 13.53
CA ILE A 847 -102.81 39.79 14.91
C ILE A 847 -103.82 40.34 15.94
N GLN A 848 -104.60 41.36 15.59
CA GLN A 848 -105.59 41.99 16.47
C GLN A 848 -106.91 41.18 16.55
N GLU A 849 -107.28 40.46 15.48
CA GLU A 849 -108.41 39.51 15.47
C GLU A 849 -108.11 38.22 16.26
N VAL A 850 -106.87 37.73 16.24
CA VAL A 850 -106.48 36.49 16.95
C VAL A 850 -106.35 36.68 18.48
N SER A 851 -106.25 37.92 18.98
CA SER A 851 -106.17 38.21 20.42
C SER A 851 -107.51 38.22 21.18
N CYS A 852 -108.65 38.10 20.49
CA CYS A 852 -109.99 38.15 21.10
C CYS A 852 -110.79 36.87 20.90
N GLU A 853 -110.27 35.69 21.26
CA GLU A 853 -111.14 34.53 21.50
C GLU A 853 -110.51 33.47 22.41
N LYS A 854 -111.08 33.32 23.61
CA LYS A 854 -110.97 32.17 24.52
C LYS A 854 -112.26 32.12 25.36
N PRO A 855 -112.61 31.00 26.02
CA PRO A 855 -112.34 29.58 25.69
C PRO A 855 -113.60 28.70 25.91
N ASN A 856 -113.60 27.45 25.41
CA ASN A 856 -114.12 26.31 26.20
C ASN A 856 -113.82 24.94 25.57
N ARG A 857 -113.36 24.02 26.44
CA ARG A 857 -113.72 22.60 26.64
C ARG A 857 -114.09 21.74 25.41
N HIS A 858 -113.76 20.45 25.30
CA HIS A 858 -112.96 19.44 25.99
C HIS A 858 -113.16 18.16 25.12
N MET A 859 -112.31 17.15 25.31
CA MET A 859 -112.65 15.70 25.25
C MET A 859 -112.30 14.90 23.97
N SER A 860 -111.29 14.03 24.16
CA SER A 860 -111.20 12.60 23.76
C SER A 860 -111.21 12.24 22.26
N THR A 861 -110.37 11.35 21.70
CA THR A 861 -109.69 10.15 22.22
C THR A 861 -108.64 9.67 21.20
N TYR A 862 -107.49 9.19 21.70
CA TYR A 862 -106.50 8.24 21.15
C TYR A 862 -106.33 7.99 19.63
N SER A 863 -105.08 8.17 19.16
CA SER A 863 -104.48 7.54 17.96
C SER A 863 -102.96 7.47 18.25
N ASN A 864 -102.28 6.33 18.45
CA ASN A 864 -101.89 5.32 17.46
C ASN A 864 -101.79 5.87 16.04
N VAL A 865 -100.55 6.04 15.54
CA VAL A 865 -99.96 5.22 14.45
C VAL A 865 -98.51 5.71 14.22
N PRO A 866 -97.50 4.83 14.37
CA PRO A 866 -96.22 4.97 13.68
C PRO A 866 -96.33 4.34 12.28
N ASN A 867 -95.62 4.85 11.27
CA ASN A 867 -94.76 4.01 10.43
C ASN A 867 -94.12 4.74 9.24
N VAL A 868 -92.86 4.37 9.07
CA VAL A 868 -92.00 4.39 7.88
C VAL A 868 -92.68 3.61 6.73
N PRO A 869 -92.23 3.73 5.46
CA PRO A 869 -91.20 2.78 5.01
C PRO A 869 -90.18 3.36 4.02
N ALA A 870 -88.93 2.93 4.22
CA ALA A 870 -87.99 2.69 3.14
C ALA A 870 -88.29 1.32 2.50
N ALA A 871 -88.07 1.18 1.19
CA ALA A 871 -87.58 0.00 0.45
C ALA A 871 -87.69 0.32 -1.06
N PHE A 872 -86.86 -0.17 -2.01
CA PHE A 872 -86.37 -1.53 -2.19
C PHE A 872 -85.26 -1.58 -3.29
N ASN A 873 -84.53 -2.71 -3.29
CA ASN A 873 -83.82 -3.42 -4.38
C ASN A 873 -82.29 -3.18 -4.55
N LEU A 874 -81.39 -4.20 -4.60
CA LEU A 874 -81.49 -5.69 -4.51
C LEU A 874 -80.06 -6.35 -4.53
N ILE A 875 -79.95 -7.59 -4.00
CA ILE A 875 -78.93 -8.69 -4.19
C ILE A 875 -77.72 -8.75 -3.22
N SER A 876 -77.23 -9.89 -2.66
CA SER A 876 -77.74 -11.19 -2.14
C SER A 876 -76.57 -11.99 -1.47
N GLN A 877 -76.83 -12.71 -0.35
CA GLN A 877 -76.33 -14.05 0.11
C GLN A 877 -74.79 -14.40 0.09
N THR A 878 -74.14 -15.12 1.04
CA THR A 878 -74.49 -16.18 2.01
C THR A 878 -73.33 -16.50 3.00
N CYS A 879 -73.69 -16.99 4.20
CA CYS A 879 -73.04 -17.98 5.10
C CYS A 879 -71.71 -17.76 5.88
N SER A 880 -71.87 -17.89 7.21
CA SER A 880 -71.14 -18.73 8.20
C SER A 880 -69.94 -18.21 9.04
N VAL A 881 -70.26 -18.02 10.34
CA VAL A 881 -69.77 -18.79 11.53
C VAL A 881 -68.39 -18.49 12.16
N ASP A 882 -68.48 -18.30 13.50
CA ASP A 882 -67.53 -18.47 14.62
C ASP A 882 -66.41 -17.47 14.93
N GLY A 883 -66.30 -17.15 16.24
CA GLY A 883 -65.00 -17.09 16.91
C GLY A 883 -64.72 -15.89 17.82
N VAL A 884 -64.97 -16.06 19.12
CA VAL A 884 -64.58 -15.19 20.25
C VAL A 884 -63.21 -15.65 20.81
N LEU A 885 -62.57 -14.77 21.62
CA LEU A 885 -61.58 -14.99 22.71
C LEU A 885 -60.06 -14.83 22.41
N GLY A 886 -59.48 -13.78 22.99
CA GLY A 886 -58.68 -13.85 24.23
C GLY A 886 -57.29 -14.52 24.23
N ALA A 887 -56.28 -13.67 24.50
CA ALA A 887 -55.18 -13.82 25.48
C ALA A 887 -53.91 -14.69 25.20
N VAL A 888 -52.80 -14.10 25.67
CA VAL A 888 -51.47 -14.65 26.09
C VAL A 888 -50.43 -15.02 25.02
N CYS A 889 -49.47 -14.12 24.77
CA CYS A 889 -48.07 -14.17 25.26
C CYS A 889 -47.35 -12.87 24.92
#